data_AF-A0A443K730-F1
#
_entry.id   AF-A0A443K730-F1
#
_cell.length_a   1.000
_cell.length_b   1.000
_cell.length_c   1.000
_cell.angle_alpha   90.00
_cell.angle_beta   90.00
_cell.angle_gamma   90.00
#
_symmetry.space_group_name_H-M   'P 1'
#
loop_
_entity.id
_entity.type
_entity.pdbx_description
1 polymer ?
#
loop_
_entity_poly.entity_id
_entity_poly.type
_entity_poly.pdbx_seq_one_letter_code
_entity_poly.pdbx_strand_id
1 'polypeptide(L)'
;MRLAFRIAARELRGGLRGFRVFLLCLILGVAAIAAVGLVREAIRSGLADQGAVLLGGDAQYEFTYRRATEAERGWITDHAAAVSEVIDFRSMAGTPAGDYALTQVKAVDAAYPLVGELQLDPPMPVSALDEGAPGVFLDPALADRLEVKPGDPVLIGGQEFVMKARIAREPDTSGGGFTMGPRSIVSLRAIEATPMLAPGSLYESEYRVLLPPGETLPGLQAAARQQFDGAGMRWSDSRRAAPGAERFTNRLASFLVLVGLAGLAVGGVGISSTTSAWIERKAGTIATLRALGATAGTIRAAFLIQLALLGLGGIVAGIALASLGVLLAAGPITRLMPIPIEVGLAWRPLAEAAVYGALTAAVFALWPLSRMETLRAATLYRASDRRGRRLPRWPALALIGGLAAALVGFAALLSGMPGLTVAVLGGVAGALLVLALTARGLRWLAGRVRPLARGRPALHAALAAISGPRSEVVAVVLSLGLGLSVLAAIGQIESNLRNAISGDLPKQAPAFFIIDIQPDQLQPLLTQVEAVPGVSRIDTAPMLRGVVTQINGRPAREVGGDHWVLRGDRGVTFANAPRERLTEGEWWPRDYSGPPQVSMGAKEAAELGLKLGDRITVNILGRDITATISSFREVNFSTAGIGFVLTLNPAALAGAPYTEIATVYAPAEAEATILRETARAFPNVTAIRVSDAIARLTEALTGIARAVAVAASVTLLTGLVVLIGTAASGEAARAREAALLRTLGATRGMVLWSFAMRSLLMGAAAGAIAVALGALSAWAALRFVMEMGYSFAPAPALAVVCGGVAVTVLAGAAFALRPLALRPARVLRAPE
;
A
#
# COMPACT_ATOMS: atom_id res chain seq x y z
N MET A 1 7.03 -35.56 -32.08
CA MET A 1 7.18 -34.09 -31.95
C MET A 1 7.16 -33.34 -33.30
N ARG A 2 8.02 -33.65 -34.30
CA ARG A 2 8.06 -32.94 -35.60
C ARG A 2 6.70 -32.83 -36.33
N LEU A 3 5.87 -33.89 -36.29
CA LEU A 3 4.54 -33.90 -36.90
C LEU A 3 3.57 -32.93 -36.20
N ALA A 4 3.58 -32.91 -34.86
CA ALA A 4 2.74 -32.01 -34.05
C ALA A 4 3.07 -30.53 -34.32
N PHE A 5 4.35 -30.19 -34.47
CA PHE A 5 4.78 -28.84 -34.82
C PHE A 5 4.32 -28.42 -36.23
N ARG A 6 4.42 -29.32 -37.23
CA ARG A 6 3.91 -29.06 -38.58
C ARG A 6 2.40 -28.85 -38.62
N ILE A 7 1.65 -29.65 -37.86
CA ILE A 7 0.19 -29.50 -37.73
C ILE A 7 -0.12 -28.13 -37.08
N ALA A 8 0.55 -27.81 -35.97
CA ALA A 8 0.39 -26.55 -35.26
C ALA A 8 0.64 -25.33 -36.18
N ALA A 9 1.77 -25.33 -36.90
CA ALA A 9 2.17 -24.24 -37.79
C ALA A 9 1.21 -24.07 -38.98
N ARG A 10 0.72 -25.17 -39.59
CA ARG A 10 -0.25 -25.10 -40.68
C ARG A 10 -1.60 -24.57 -40.23
N GLU A 11 -2.06 -24.97 -39.06
CA GLU A 11 -3.30 -24.44 -38.48
C GLU A 11 -3.20 -22.94 -38.13
N LEU A 12 -2.05 -22.49 -37.61
CA LEU A 12 -1.81 -21.07 -37.28
C LEU A 12 -1.92 -20.15 -38.52
N ARG A 13 -1.63 -20.66 -39.73
CA ARG A 13 -1.83 -19.93 -40.99
C ARG A 13 -3.30 -19.64 -41.29
N GLY A 14 -4.24 -20.37 -40.68
CA GLY A 14 -5.68 -20.10 -40.75
C GLY A 14 -6.11 -18.83 -40.00
N GLY A 15 -5.21 -18.18 -39.27
CA GLY A 15 -5.39 -16.84 -38.68
C GLY A 15 -5.71 -16.81 -37.18
N LEU A 16 -5.57 -15.62 -36.59
CA LEU A 16 -5.70 -15.37 -35.14
C LEU A 16 -7.14 -15.04 -34.68
N ARG A 17 -8.13 -15.10 -35.58
CA ARG A 17 -9.51 -14.64 -35.30
C ARG A 17 -10.15 -15.31 -34.09
N GLY A 18 -9.75 -16.54 -33.75
CA GLY A 18 -10.23 -17.29 -32.59
C GLY A 18 -9.50 -17.03 -31.26
N PHE A 19 -8.37 -16.32 -31.27
CA PHE A 19 -7.45 -16.18 -30.13
C PHE A 19 -7.26 -14.74 -29.64
N ARG A 20 -7.91 -13.76 -30.27
CA ARG A 20 -7.77 -12.33 -29.92
C ARG A 20 -8.03 -12.06 -28.43
N VAL A 21 -9.06 -12.69 -27.87
CA VAL A 21 -9.45 -12.51 -26.47
C VAL A 21 -8.42 -13.15 -25.54
N PHE A 22 -7.97 -14.37 -25.86
CA PHE A 22 -6.88 -15.06 -25.13
C PHE A 22 -5.64 -14.16 -25.07
N LEU A 23 -5.23 -13.61 -26.22
CA LEU A 23 -4.08 -12.72 -26.33
C LEU A 23 -4.30 -11.43 -25.54
N LEU A 24 -5.45 -10.76 -25.69
CA LEU A 24 -5.74 -9.52 -24.97
C LEU A 24 -5.74 -9.73 -23.45
N CYS A 25 -6.31 -10.82 -22.95
CA CYS A 25 -6.31 -11.12 -21.51
C CYS A 25 -4.88 -11.32 -20.98
N LEU A 26 -4.05 -12.06 -21.73
CA LEU A 26 -2.67 -12.31 -21.35
C LEU A 26 -1.79 -11.05 -21.46
N ILE A 27 -1.95 -10.27 -22.54
CA ILE A 27 -1.26 -9.00 -22.76
C ILE A 27 -1.56 -8.04 -21.62
N LEU A 28 -2.83 -7.83 -21.27
CA LEU A 28 -3.23 -6.90 -20.21
C LEU A 28 -2.74 -7.35 -18.84
N GLY A 29 -2.87 -8.64 -18.52
CA GLY A 29 -2.41 -9.18 -17.24
C GLY A 29 -0.89 -9.10 -17.05
N VAL A 30 -0.13 -9.47 -18.09
CA VAL A 30 1.35 -9.37 -18.07
C VAL A 30 1.78 -7.90 -18.07
N ALA A 31 1.12 -7.04 -18.85
CA ALA A 31 1.45 -5.62 -18.91
C ALA A 31 1.25 -4.93 -17.55
N ALA A 32 0.18 -5.26 -16.84
CA ALA A 32 -0.09 -4.71 -15.51
C ALA A 32 1.03 -5.01 -14.52
N ILE A 33 1.45 -6.28 -14.43
CA ILE A 33 2.49 -6.72 -13.50
C ILE A 33 3.85 -6.15 -13.89
N ALA A 34 4.18 -6.17 -15.19
CA ALA A 34 5.42 -5.61 -15.69
C ALA A 34 5.51 -4.10 -15.41
N ALA A 35 4.44 -3.34 -15.65
CA ALA A 35 4.41 -1.89 -15.42
C ALA A 35 4.63 -1.55 -13.94
N VAL A 36 3.92 -2.22 -13.03
CA VAL A 36 4.10 -2.04 -11.57
C VAL A 36 5.51 -2.37 -11.14
N GLY A 37 6.05 -3.48 -11.64
CA GLY A 37 7.40 -3.91 -11.29
C GLY A 37 8.49 -2.97 -11.82
N LEU A 38 8.32 -2.40 -13.02
CA LEU A 38 9.22 -1.39 -13.57
C LEU A 38 9.22 -0.12 -12.72
N VAL A 39 8.05 0.38 -12.32
CA VAL A 39 7.95 1.57 -11.44
C VAL A 39 8.58 1.31 -10.07
N ARG A 40 8.33 0.13 -9.48
CA ARG A 40 8.97 -0.28 -8.22
C ARG A 40 10.49 -0.22 -8.34
N GLU A 41 11.03 -0.76 -9.43
CA GLU A 41 12.48 -0.82 -9.65
C GLU A 41 13.08 0.55 -9.93
N ALA A 42 12.39 1.44 -10.64
CA ALA A 42 12.80 2.83 -10.84
C ALA A 42 12.87 3.61 -9.50
N ILE A 43 11.91 3.41 -8.60
CA ILE A 43 11.96 4.03 -7.26
C ILE A 43 13.10 3.44 -6.42
N ARG A 44 13.27 2.11 -6.46
CA ARG A 44 14.34 1.41 -5.71
C ARG A 44 15.74 1.84 -6.16
N SER A 45 15.96 1.94 -7.47
CA SER A 45 17.22 2.41 -8.04
C SER A 45 17.45 3.88 -7.74
N GLY A 46 16.48 4.76 -7.98
CA GLY A 46 16.60 6.18 -7.64
C GLY A 46 16.89 6.44 -6.15
N LEU A 47 16.29 5.66 -5.25
CA LEU A 47 16.62 5.72 -3.81
C LEU A 47 18.04 5.26 -3.49
N ALA A 48 18.55 4.26 -4.20
CA ALA A 48 19.91 3.76 -4.00
C ALA A 48 20.95 4.73 -4.59
N ASP A 49 20.70 5.25 -5.78
CA ASP A 49 21.60 6.16 -6.50
C ASP A 49 21.67 7.54 -5.84
N GLN A 50 20.56 8.00 -5.25
CA GLN A 50 20.52 9.23 -4.46
C GLN A 50 20.82 9.00 -2.98
N GLY A 51 21.10 7.77 -2.55
CA GLY A 51 21.22 7.41 -1.15
C GLY A 51 22.21 8.28 -0.37
N ALA A 52 23.41 8.51 -0.91
CA ALA A 52 24.43 9.32 -0.25
C ALA A 52 24.06 10.82 -0.20
N VAL A 53 23.41 11.33 -1.26
CA VAL A 53 22.92 12.73 -1.30
C VAL A 53 21.79 12.92 -0.27
N LEU A 54 20.84 11.97 -0.22
CA LEU A 54 19.70 12.01 0.67
C LEU A 54 20.07 11.88 2.15
N LEU A 55 21.16 11.16 2.45
CA LEU A 55 21.73 11.07 3.80
C LEU A 55 22.69 12.23 4.12
N GLY A 56 23.22 12.89 3.08
CA GLY A 56 24.28 13.90 3.22
C GLY A 56 25.66 13.30 3.53
N GLY A 57 25.90 12.03 3.17
CA GLY A 57 27.12 11.26 3.42
C GLY A 57 26.96 9.79 3.04
N ASP A 58 28.04 9.01 3.05
CA ASP A 58 27.97 7.55 2.86
C ASP A 58 27.28 6.87 4.07
N ALA A 59 27.46 7.47 5.23
CA ALA A 59 26.99 6.99 6.52
C ALA A 59 26.63 8.13 7.47
N GLN A 60 25.79 7.82 8.46
CA GLN A 60 25.36 8.74 9.50
C GLN A 60 25.35 8.04 10.86
N TYR A 61 25.93 8.71 11.85
CA TYR A 61 25.79 8.40 13.27
C TYR A 61 24.82 9.40 13.90
N GLU A 62 23.80 8.91 14.58
CA GLU A 62 22.73 9.73 15.15
C GLU A 62 22.67 9.53 16.67
N PHE A 63 22.60 10.63 17.40
CA PHE A 63 22.45 10.69 18.85
C PHE A 63 21.24 11.56 19.22
N THR A 64 20.34 11.03 20.03
CA THR A 64 19.16 11.76 20.49
C THR A 64 19.46 12.54 21.78
N TYR A 65 19.09 13.82 21.84
CA TYR A 65 19.14 14.71 23.03
C TYR A 65 20.51 14.95 23.63
N ARG A 66 21.54 14.56 22.92
CA ARG A 66 22.93 14.77 23.28
C ARG A 66 23.77 14.82 22.03
N ARG A 67 24.92 15.45 22.16
CA ARG A 67 26.02 15.34 21.20
C ARG A 67 26.84 14.08 21.50
N ALA A 68 27.69 13.69 20.55
CA ALA A 68 28.69 12.66 20.79
C ALA A 68 29.59 13.11 21.94
N THR A 69 29.91 12.19 22.85
CA THR A 69 30.98 12.40 23.83
C THR A 69 32.31 12.54 23.12
N GLU A 70 33.32 13.11 23.79
CA GLU A 70 34.63 13.32 23.17
C GLU A 70 35.27 12.02 22.64
N ALA A 71 35.08 10.90 23.35
CA ALA A 71 35.53 9.58 22.92
C ALA A 71 34.77 9.07 21.68
N GLU A 72 33.45 9.23 21.62
CA GLU A 72 32.62 8.84 20.47
C GLU A 72 32.96 9.70 19.24
N ARG A 73 33.12 11.02 19.43
CA ARG A 73 33.46 11.95 18.34
C ARG A 73 34.85 11.67 17.79
N GLY A 74 35.83 11.39 18.66
CA GLY A 74 37.17 10.94 18.26
C GLY A 74 37.09 9.69 17.40
N TRP A 75 36.37 8.67 17.87
CA TRP A 75 36.20 7.41 17.13
C TRP A 75 35.56 7.60 15.75
N ILE A 76 34.51 8.44 15.64
CA ILE A 76 33.86 8.74 14.35
C ILE A 76 34.84 9.41 13.40
N THR A 77 35.63 10.36 13.90
CA THR A 77 36.60 11.11 13.08
C THR A 77 37.75 10.23 12.59
N ASP A 78 38.23 9.30 13.43
CA ASP A 78 39.33 8.39 13.09
C ASP A 78 38.96 7.37 11.99
N HIS A 79 37.67 7.05 11.85
CA HIS A 79 37.15 6.06 10.90
C HIS A 79 36.38 6.71 9.73
N ALA A 80 36.55 8.02 9.52
CA ALA A 80 35.89 8.77 8.46
C ALA A 80 36.90 9.57 7.63
N ALA A 81 36.67 9.68 6.33
CA ALA A 81 37.45 10.55 5.45
C ALA A 81 37.07 12.04 5.65
N ALA A 82 35.81 12.31 5.97
CA ALA A 82 35.30 13.62 6.34
C ALA A 82 34.08 13.47 7.24
N VAL A 83 33.86 14.43 8.15
CA VAL A 83 32.72 14.46 9.08
C VAL A 83 32.08 15.85 9.03
N SER A 84 30.75 15.90 9.05
CA SER A 84 29.97 17.12 9.27
C SER A 84 28.95 16.86 10.36
N GLU A 85 28.91 17.77 11.34
CA GLU A 85 27.95 17.77 12.44
C GLU A 85 26.75 18.63 12.08
N VAL A 86 25.57 18.04 12.21
CA VAL A 86 24.28 18.69 12.02
C VAL A 86 23.45 18.47 13.26
N ILE A 87 22.79 19.51 13.77
CA ILE A 87 21.83 19.39 14.86
C ILE A 87 20.43 19.74 14.32
N ASP A 88 19.51 18.78 14.38
CA ASP A 88 18.11 18.94 13.95
C ASP A 88 17.20 19.02 15.16
N PHE A 89 16.38 20.07 15.25
CA PHE A 89 15.43 20.25 16.35
C PHE A 89 14.23 21.10 15.92
N ARG A 90 13.20 21.16 16.77
CA ARG A 90 11.98 21.93 16.50
C ARG A 90 11.99 23.23 17.28
N SER A 91 11.49 24.29 16.65
CA SER A 91 11.34 25.59 17.31
C SER A 91 10.27 26.44 16.65
N MET A 92 9.94 27.56 17.27
CA MET A 92 9.08 28.59 16.68
C MET A 92 9.96 29.67 16.05
N ALA A 93 9.74 29.94 14.77
CA ALA A 93 10.25 31.12 14.09
C ALA A 93 9.18 32.21 14.18
N GLY A 94 9.60 33.44 14.41
CA GLY A 94 8.70 34.58 14.43
C GLY A 94 9.35 35.89 14.04
N THR A 95 8.52 36.93 14.00
CA THR A 95 8.96 38.30 13.74
C THR A 95 8.85 39.14 15.02
N PRO A 96 9.62 40.22 15.15
CA PRO A 96 9.41 41.20 16.23
C PRO A 96 7.98 41.80 16.24
N ALA A 97 7.27 41.77 15.10
CA ALA A 97 5.86 42.17 14.98
C ALA A 97 4.87 41.17 15.59
N GLY A 98 5.34 39.97 15.96
CA GLY A 98 4.60 38.98 16.72
C GLY A 98 3.79 37.99 15.88
N ASP A 99 4.25 37.71 14.66
CA ASP A 99 3.82 36.57 13.85
C ASP A 99 4.73 35.37 14.11
N TYR A 100 4.14 34.18 14.24
CA TYR A 100 4.88 32.98 14.62
C TYR A 100 4.45 31.76 13.79
N ALA A 101 5.42 30.91 13.49
CA ALA A 101 5.24 29.68 12.76
C ALA A 101 6.22 28.60 13.25
N LEU A 102 5.74 27.37 13.34
CA LEU A 102 6.58 26.22 13.63
C LEU A 102 7.61 26.03 12.52
N THR A 103 8.87 25.83 12.89
CA THR A 103 9.95 25.51 11.97
C THR A 103 10.77 24.31 12.47
N GLN A 104 11.32 23.54 11.54
CA GLN A 104 12.35 22.55 11.83
C GLN A 104 13.71 23.22 11.63
N VAL A 105 14.40 23.52 12.73
CA VAL A 105 15.71 24.18 12.71
C VAL A 105 16.78 23.14 12.48
N LYS A 106 17.67 23.43 11.53
CA LYS A 106 18.85 22.64 11.23
C LYS A 106 20.08 23.51 11.44
N ALA A 107 20.81 23.20 12.50
CA ALA A 107 22.09 23.82 12.77
C ALA A 107 23.18 23.08 12.02
N VAL A 108 23.96 23.80 11.24
CA VAL A 108 24.98 23.21 10.38
C VAL A 108 26.36 23.75 10.72
N ASP A 109 27.37 22.89 10.65
CA ASP A 109 28.76 23.30 10.71
C ASP A 109 29.27 23.86 9.37
N ALA A 110 30.54 24.26 9.33
CA ALA A 110 31.17 24.79 8.12
C ALA A 110 31.46 23.72 7.06
N ALA A 111 31.39 22.43 7.41
CA ALA A 111 31.64 21.32 6.48
C ALA A 111 30.37 20.91 5.70
N TYR A 112 29.20 21.40 6.13
CA TYR A 112 27.94 21.15 5.46
C TYR A 112 27.78 21.96 4.17
N PRO A 113 27.23 21.37 3.09
CA PRO A 113 26.92 19.95 2.90
C PRO A 113 28.15 19.12 2.48
N LEU A 114 28.32 17.91 3.02
CA LEU A 114 29.39 16.98 2.58
C LEU A 114 29.11 16.39 1.19
N VAL A 115 27.85 16.09 0.90
CA VAL A 115 27.40 15.49 -0.35
C VAL A 115 26.16 16.23 -0.85
N GLY A 116 26.13 16.57 -2.14
CA GLY A 116 25.08 17.38 -2.74
C GLY A 116 25.35 18.88 -2.67
N GLU A 117 24.39 19.69 -3.09
CA GLU A 117 24.51 21.14 -3.18
C GLU A 117 23.28 21.81 -2.57
N LEU A 118 23.51 22.75 -1.65
CA LEU A 118 22.49 23.63 -1.09
C LEU A 118 22.26 24.80 -2.07
N GLN A 119 21.04 24.93 -2.60
CA GLN A 119 20.68 26.04 -3.48
C GLN A 119 19.87 27.07 -2.70
N LEU A 120 20.33 28.31 -2.75
CA LEU A 120 19.74 29.45 -2.04
C LEU A 120 19.33 30.55 -3.03
N ASP A 121 18.34 31.34 -2.65
CA ASP A 121 17.89 32.53 -3.38
C ASP A 121 17.85 33.76 -2.43
N PRO A 122 18.77 34.73 -2.56
CA PRO A 122 19.85 34.80 -3.56
C PRO A 122 20.96 33.74 -3.33
N PRO A 123 21.72 33.35 -4.37
CA PRO A 123 22.81 32.38 -4.24
C PRO A 123 23.92 32.88 -3.32
N MET A 124 24.26 32.10 -2.29
CA MET A 124 25.33 32.43 -1.34
C MET A 124 25.90 31.17 -0.67
N PRO A 125 27.14 31.20 -0.14
CA PRO A 125 27.70 30.06 0.58
C PRO A 125 27.10 29.91 1.99
N VAL A 126 27.18 28.71 2.57
CA VAL A 126 26.73 28.41 3.94
C VAL A 126 27.48 29.26 4.98
N SER A 127 28.74 29.62 4.71
CA SER A 127 29.54 30.50 5.57
C SER A 127 28.90 31.86 5.82
N ALA A 128 27.99 32.32 4.96
CA ALA A 128 27.27 33.58 5.13
C ALA A 128 26.36 33.59 6.39
N LEU A 129 26.07 32.44 6.99
CA LEU A 129 25.36 32.34 8.27
C LEU A 129 26.18 32.92 9.43
N ASP A 130 27.51 32.88 9.36
CA ASP A 130 28.43 33.41 10.37
C ASP A 130 28.89 34.85 10.06
N GLU A 131 28.51 35.41 8.91
CA GLU A 131 28.93 36.76 8.49
C GLU A 131 28.08 37.86 9.15
N GLY A 132 28.70 38.55 10.12
CA GLY A 132 28.09 39.67 10.83
C GLY A 132 27.16 39.21 11.94
N ALA A 133 25.91 39.68 11.92
CA ALA A 133 24.88 39.15 12.81
C ALA A 133 24.51 37.71 12.41
N PRO A 134 24.17 36.83 13.38
CA PRO A 134 23.76 35.45 13.12
C PRO A 134 22.72 35.36 11.99
N GLY A 135 23.07 34.68 10.91
CA GLY A 135 22.20 34.52 9.75
C GLY A 135 21.24 33.34 9.89
N VAL A 136 20.13 33.40 9.16
CA VAL A 136 19.23 32.26 8.94
C VAL A 136 18.83 32.14 7.47
N PHE A 137 18.78 30.91 6.95
CA PHE A 137 18.10 30.60 5.70
C PHE A 137 16.71 30.03 5.99
N LEU A 138 15.69 30.54 5.33
CA LEU A 138 14.30 30.12 5.56
C LEU A 138 13.71 29.43 4.33
N ASP A 139 12.90 28.40 4.56
CA ASP A 139 12.04 27.84 3.54
C ASP A 139 11.09 28.93 2.96
N PRO A 140 10.82 28.96 1.65
CA PRO A 140 9.95 29.96 1.03
C PRO A 140 8.58 30.04 1.71
N ALA A 141 7.97 28.91 2.07
CA ALA A 141 6.67 28.89 2.73
C ALA A 141 6.71 29.51 4.14
N LEU A 142 7.85 29.40 4.84
CA LEU A 142 8.05 30.02 6.13
C LEU A 142 8.29 31.53 5.99
N ALA A 143 9.14 31.93 5.05
CA ALA A 143 9.41 33.32 4.75
C ALA A 143 8.14 34.06 4.32
N ASP A 144 7.32 33.44 3.46
CA ASP A 144 6.05 34.02 3.00
C ASP A 144 5.02 34.09 4.12
N ARG A 145 4.96 33.07 5.00
CA ARG A 145 4.06 33.06 6.15
C ARG A 145 4.42 34.13 7.20
N LEU A 146 5.70 34.39 7.39
CA LEU A 146 6.20 35.42 8.30
C LEU A 146 6.30 36.80 7.62
N GLU A 147 6.01 36.87 6.32
CA GLU A 147 6.13 38.07 5.47
C GLU A 147 7.53 38.73 5.51
N VAL A 148 8.59 37.92 5.69
CA VAL A 148 9.98 38.38 5.80
C VAL A 148 10.77 38.25 4.48
N LYS A 149 11.72 39.17 4.30
CA LYS A 149 12.64 39.23 3.16
C LYS A 149 14.11 39.13 3.63
N PRO A 150 15.04 38.77 2.73
CA PRO A 150 16.46 38.86 3.02
C PRO A 150 16.84 40.25 3.56
N GLY A 151 17.45 40.29 4.75
CA GLY A 151 17.80 41.49 5.51
C GLY A 151 16.93 41.71 6.76
N ASP A 152 15.75 41.10 6.84
CA ASP A 152 14.83 41.30 7.96
C ASP A 152 15.21 40.47 9.20
N PRO A 153 14.92 40.98 10.42
CA PRO A 153 15.14 40.25 11.66
C PRO A 153 14.09 39.14 11.85
N VAL A 154 14.56 37.98 12.28
CA VAL A 154 13.78 36.77 12.54
C VAL A 154 14.16 36.24 13.91
N LEU A 155 13.18 35.97 14.76
CA LEU A 155 13.38 35.38 16.07
C LEU A 155 13.23 33.86 15.96
N ILE A 156 14.20 33.10 16.44
CA ILE A 156 14.12 31.62 16.54
C ILE A 156 14.45 31.25 17.98
N GLY A 157 13.50 30.63 18.68
CA GLY A 157 13.63 30.29 20.10
C GLY A 157 14.01 31.47 21.01
N GLY A 158 13.63 32.70 20.63
CA GLY A 158 13.94 33.93 21.36
C GLY A 158 15.29 34.59 21.01
N GLN A 159 16.13 33.97 20.19
CA GLN A 159 17.35 34.58 19.65
C GLN A 159 17.06 35.30 18.32
N GLU A 160 17.67 36.47 18.13
CA GLU A 160 17.55 37.26 16.90
C GLU A 160 18.56 36.79 15.84
N PHE A 161 18.03 36.48 14.65
CA PHE A 161 18.75 36.14 13.44
C PHE A 161 18.38 37.12 12.33
N VAL A 162 19.23 37.24 11.31
CA VAL A 162 18.94 37.99 10.09
C VAL A 162 18.65 37.02 8.96
N MET A 163 17.49 37.14 8.31
CA MET A 163 17.19 36.33 7.13
C MET A 163 18.21 36.66 6.03
N LYS A 164 19.02 35.70 5.59
CA LYS A 164 20.03 35.92 4.55
C LYS A 164 19.55 35.50 3.16
N ALA A 165 18.84 34.38 3.07
CA ALA A 165 18.33 33.84 1.81
C ALA A 165 17.15 32.87 2.03
N ARG A 166 16.45 32.59 0.92
CA ARG A 166 15.42 31.55 0.82
C ARG A 166 16.04 30.22 0.40
N ILE A 167 15.57 29.13 0.98
CA ILE A 167 16.03 27.78 0.63
C ILE A 167 15.32 27.33 -0.66
N ALA A 168 16.03 27.29 -1.78
CA ALA A 168 15.48 26.79 -3.04
C ALA A 168 15.54 25.25 -3.10
N ARG A 169 16.65 24.65 -2.65
CA ARG A 169 16.82 23.19 -2.59
C ARG A 169 17.81 22.79 -1.49
N GLU A 170 17.39 21.89 -0.61
CA GLU A 170 18.22 21.24 0.41
C GLU A 170 18.59 19.80 -0.05
N PRO A 171 19.88 19.41 -0.04
CA PRO A 171 20.33 18.15 -0.64
C PRO A 171 19.91 16.89 0.13
N ASP A 172 19.80 16.96 1.45
CA ASP A 172 19.72 15.80 2.37
C ASP A 172 18.39 15.72 3.14
N THR A 173 17.32 16.23 2.52
CA THR A 173 15.97 16.35 3.11
C THR A 173 15.31 15.03 3.50
N SER A 174 15.81 13.87 3.07
CA SER A 174 15.08 12.60 3.13
C SER A 174 15.55 11.63 4.22
N GLY A 175 16.65 11.95 4.93
CA GLY A 175 17.22 11.12 6.01
C GLY A 175 16.40 11.11 7.31
N GLY A 176 15.87 12.27 7.71
CA GLY A 176 15.31 12.50 9.06
C GLY A 176 13.87 12.04 9.33
N GLY A 177 13.17 11.46 8.35
CA GLY A 177 11.77 11.06 8.54
C GLY A 177 10.77 12.23 8.52
N PHE A 178 9.67 12.11 9.28
CA PHE A 178 8.51 13.01 9.21
C PHE A 178 8.84 14.42 9.76
N THR A 179 9.09 15.40 8.88
CA THR A 179 9.27 16.81 9.24
C THR A 179 7.93 17.48 9.56
N MET A 180 7.79 18.09 10.74
CA MET A 180 6.52 18.69 11.21
C MET A 180 6.36 20.19 10.90
N GLY A 181 7.37 20.85 10.33
CA GLY A 181 7.32 22.26 9.92
C GLY A 181 8.30 22.56 8.78
N PRO A 182 8.16 23.73 8.10
CA PRO A 182 9.12 24.18 7.09
C PRO A 182 10.54 24.36 7.66
N ARG A 183 11.56 24.20 6.82
CA ARG A 183 12.97 24.21 7.22
C ARG A 183 13.49 25.62 7.54
N SER A 184 14.32 25.72 8.57
CA SER A 184 15.24 26.85 8.79
C SER A 184 16.66 26.33 8.99
N ILE A 185 17.66 26.98 8.38
CA ILE A 185 19.07 26.60 8.51
C ILE A 185 19.82 27.73 9.21
N VAL A 186 20.51 27.41 10.29
CA VAL A 186 21.31 28.32 11.10
C VAL A 186 22.71 27.76 11.29
N SER A 187 23.67 28.61 11.67
CA SER A 187 25.01 28.14 12.04
C SER A 187 24.97 27.41 13.38
N LEU A 188 25.67 26.28 13.47
CA LEU A 188 25.85 25.54 14.73
C LEU A 188 26.48 26.42 15.81
N ARG A 189 27.45 27.27 15.45
CA ARG A 189 28.12 28.18 16.40
C ARG A 189 27.17 29.21 16.99
N ALA A 190 26.19 29.67 16.22
CA ALA A 190 25.24 30.68 16.66
C ALA A 190 24.28 30.16 17.75
N ILE A 191 24.02 28.86 17.78
CA ILE A 191 23.08 28.23 18.72
C ILE A 191 23.75 27.50 19.90
N GLU A 192 25.03 27.14 19.79
CA GLU A 192 25.78 26.42 20.85
C GLU A 192 25.74 27.13 22.21
N ALA A 193 25.72 28.46 22.22
CA ALA A 193 25.67 29.26 23.44
C ALA A 193 24.25 29.53 23.96
N THR A 194 23.21 29.01 23.30
CA THR A 194 21.81 29.31 23.64
C THR A 194 21.15 28.23 24.47
N PRO A 195 20.07 28.57 25.22
CA PRO A 195 19.27 27.57 25.94
C PRO A 195 18.65 26.51 25.02
N MET A 196 18.62 26.72 23.71
CA MET A 196 18.03 25.81 22.73
C MET A 196 18.75 24.45 22.68
N LEU A 197 20.03 24.41 23.05
CA LEU A 197 20.82 23.17 23.17
C LEU A 197 21.14 22.79 24.63
N ALA A 198 20.46 23.40 25.61
CA ALA A 198 20.66 23.07 27.02
C ALA A 198 20.28 21.61 27.33
N PRO A 199 20.82 21.02 28.41
CA PRO A 199 20.41 19.70 28.87
C PRO A 199 18.89 19.63 29.09
N GLY A 200 18.22 18.69 28.43
CA GLY A 200 16.76 18.55 28.45
C GLY A 200 16.05 19.06 27.20
N SER A 201 16.73 19.80 26.32
CA SER A 201 16.18 20.23 25.03
C SER A 201 16.07 19.07 24.03
N LEU A 202 15.00 19.07 23.24
CA LEU A 202 14.73 18.01 22.27
C LEU A 202 15.41 18.26 20.91
N TYR A 203 16.66 17.83 20.77
CA TYR A 203 17.40 17.86 19.50
C TYR A 203 18.00 16.49 19.11
N GLU A 204 18.25 16.28 17.82
CA GLU A 204 18.98 15.13 17.26
C GLU A 204 20.32 15.63 16.74
N SER A 205 21.43 15.01 17.17
CA SER A 205 22.77 15.28 16.63
C SER A 205 23.11 14.22 15.60
N GLU A 206 23.32 14.65 14.36
CA GLU A 206 23.68 13.82 13.23
C GLU A 206 25.14 14.10 12.83
N TYR A 207 25.97 13.05 12.85
CA TYR A 207 27.32 13.09 12.32
C TYR A 207 27.34 12.36 10.99
N ARG A 208 27.44 13.12 9.91
CA ARG A 208 27.48 12.59 8.55
C ARG A 208 28.91 12.35 8.17
N VAL A 209 29.17 11.21 7.55
CA VAL A 209 30.53 10.80 7.22
C VAL A 209 30.68 10.32 5.79
N LEU A 210 31.83 10.64 5.21
CA LEU A 210 32.34 9.98 4.01
C LEU A 210 33.25 8.84 4.45
N LEU A 211 33.02 7.64 3.93
CA LEU A 211 33.81 6.47 4.31
C LEU A 211 35.08 6.40 3.46
N PRO A 212 36.23 5.99 4.04
CA PRO A 212 37.42 5.70 3.26
C PRO A 212 37.16 4.63 2.18
N PRO A 213 37.88 4.67 1.03
CA PRO A 213 37.70 3.69 -0.03
C PRO A 213 37.91 2.25 0.46
N GLY A 214 36.91 1.39 0.31
CA GLY A 214 36.97 -0.04 0.68
C GLY A 214 36.45 -0.37 2.08
N GLU A 215 36.17 0.64 2.91
CA GLU A 215 35.53 0.45 4.20
C GLU A 215 34.01 0.36 4.05
N THR A 216 33.36 -0.48 4.87
CA THR A 216 31.90 -0.66 4.80
C THR A 216 31.26 -0.48 6.17
N LEU A 217 30.12 0.22 6.21
CA LEU A 217 29.39 0.49 7.45
C LEU A 217 29.10 -0.76 8.31
N PRO A 218 28.79 -1.96 7.78
CA PRO A 218 28.56 -3.13 8.62
C PRO A 218 29.78 -3.54 9.47
N GLY A 219 30.99 -3.36 8.96
CA GLY A 219 32.23 -3.61 9.70
C GLY A 219 32.42 -2.60 10.83
N LEU A 220 32.28 -1.30 10.49
CA LEU A 220 32.35 -0.21 11.46
C LEU A 220 31.26 -0.31 12.54
N GLN A 221 30.06 -0.72 12.18
CA GLN A 221 28.97 -0.94 13.13
C GLN A 221 29.30 -2.04 14.13
N ALA A 222 29.90 -3.14 13.69
CA ALA A 222 30.30 -4.23 14.58
C ALA A 222 31.38 -3.78 15.56
N ALA A 223 32.38 -3.02 15.09
CA ALA A 223 33.43 -2.45 15.93
C ALA A 223 32.88 -1.45 16.96
N ALA A 224 32.03 -0.52 16.52
CA ALA A 224 31.43 0.48 17.39
C ALA A 224 30.53 -0.14 18.47
N ARG A 225 29.79 -1.21 18.14
CA ARG A 225 28.98 -1.94 19.13
C ARG A 225 29.81 -2.63 20.20
N GLN A 226 31.03 -3.08 19.89
CA GLN A 226 31.91 -3.67 20.91
C GLN A 226 32.45 -2.62 21.88
N GLN A 227 32.66 -1.38 21.40
CA GLN A 227 33.28 -0.32 22.19
C GLN A 227 32.27 0.57 22.93
N PHE A 228 31.10 0.80 22.35
CA PHE A 228 30.07 1.73 22.85
C PHE A 228 28.71 1.04 23.07
N ASP A 229 28.73 -0.21 23.55
CA ASP A 229 27.49 -0.93 23.83
C ASP A 229 26.60 -0.16 24.83
N GLY A 230 25.30 -0.07 24.54
CA GLY A 230 24.35 0.70 25.34
C GLY A 230 24.44 2.23 25.22
N ALA A 231 25.35 2.80 24.43
CA ALA A 231 25.49 4.26 24.30
C ALA A 231 24.35 4.96 23.53
N GLY A 232 23.39 4.21 22.98
CA GLY A 232 22.26 4.77 22.24
C GLY A 232 22.59 5.27 20.83
N MET A 233 23.79 5.00 20.32
CA MET A 233 24.23 5.41 18.99
C MET A 233 23.42 4.69 17.89
N ARG A 234 22.81 5.47 16.99
CA ARG A 234 22.06 4.99 15.83
C ARG A 234 22.89 5.17 14.57
N TRP A 235 22.63 4.32 13.57
CA TRP A 235 23.46 4.20 12.38
C TRP A 235 22.58 4.05 11.15
N SER A 236 22.88 4.83 10.13
CA SER A 236 22.26 4.75 8.80
C SER A 236 23.35 4.81 7.74
N ASP A 237 23.07 4.22 6.57
CA ASP A 237 23.96 4.21 5.41
C ASP A 237 23.12 4.65 4.20
N SER A 238 23.77 5.29 3.23
CA SER A 238 23.26 5.63 1.90
C SER A 238 22.28 4.59 1.31
N ARG A 239 22.56 3.28 1.46
CA ARG A 239 21.70 2.18 0.96
C ARG A 239 20.31 2.16 1.60
N ARG A 240 20.16 2.74 2.78
CA ARG A 240 18.91 2.92 3.53
C ARG A 240 18.74 4.37 3.96
N ALA A 241 19.07 5.33 3.11
CA ALA A 241 18.91 6.75 3.43
C ALA A 241 17.45 7.13 3.77
N ALA A 242 16.47 6.50 3.12
CA ALA A 242 15.04 6.75 3.37
C ALA A 242 14.28 5.44 3.70
N PRO A 243 14.47 4.86 4.89
CA PRO A 243 13.90 3.55 5.23
C PRO A 243 12.37 3.58 5.32
N GLY A 244 11.78 4.77 5.57
CA GLY A 244 10.33 4.98 5.49
C GLY A 244 9.80 4.87 4.05
N ALA A 245 10.44 5.57 3.11
CA ALA A 245 10.08 5.54 1.69
C ALA A 245 10.28 4.16 1.07
N GLU A 246 11.36 3.46 1.45
CA GLU A 246 11.62 2.09 1.00
C GLU A 246 10.52 1.12 1.49
N ARG A 247 10.18 1.16 2.78
CA ARG A 247 9.10 0.33 3.34
C ARG A 247 7.76 0.63 2.70
N PHE A 248 7.44 1.91 2.52
CA PHE A 248 6.21 2.34 1.86
C PHE A 248 6.13 1.80 0.43
N THR A 249 7.19 2.01 -0.36
CA THR A 249 7.31 1.53 -1.74
C THR A 249 7.21 0.01 -1.81
N ASN A 250 7.92 -0.72 -0.94
CA ASN A 250 7.87 -2.18 -0.90
C ASN A 250 6.47 -2.70 -0.56
N ARG A 251 5.78 -2.08 0.40
CA ARG A 251 4.40 -2.43 0.77
C ARG A 251 3.43 -2.16 -0.37
N LEU A 252 3.51 -0.97 -0.97
CA LEU A 252 2.67 -0.59 -2.12
C LEU A 252 2.91 -1.52 -3.31
N ALA A 253 4.17 -1.83 -3.63
CA ALA A 253 4.51 -2.73 -4.71
C ALA A 253 4.03 -4.16 -4.46
N SER A 254 4.20 -4.68 -3.24
CA SER A 254 3.70 -6.00 -2.88
C SER A 254 2.18 -6.08 -3.02
N PHE A 255 1.47 -5.04 -2.58
CA PHE A 255 0.02 -4.95 -2.74
C PHE A 255 -0.38 -4.91 -4.23
N LEU A 256 0.28 -4.08 -5.04
CA LEU A 256 0.00 -3.97 -6.47
C LEU A 256 0.29 -5.27 -7.23
N VAL A 257 1.32 -6.03 -6.83
CA VAL A 257 1.58 -7.38 -7.36
C VAL A 257 0.42 -8.32 -7.03
N LEU A 258 -0.09 -8.30 -5.79
CA LEU A 258 -1.25 -9.12 -5.40
C LEU A 258 -2.51 -8.76 -6.21
N VAL A 259 -2.75 -7.47 -6.44
CA VAL A 259 -3.84 -7.01 -7.33
C VAL A 259 -3.60 -7.47 -8.76
N GLY A 260 -2.37 -7.39 -9.26
CA GLY A 260 -1.98 -7.89 -10.59
C GLY A 260 -2.21 -9.40 -10.73
N LEU A 261 -1.90 -10.19 -9.70
CA LEU A 261 -2.17 -11.63 -9.66
C LEU A 261 -3.67 -11.94 -9.65
N ALA A 262 -4.48 -11.14 -8.94
CA ALA A 262 -5.95 -11.25 -9.01
C ALA A 262 -6.46 -10.92 -10.43
N GLY A 263 -5.89 -9.90 -11.07
CA GLY A 263 -6.14 -9.58 -12.48
C GLY A 263 -5.76 -10.71 -13.44
N LEU A 264 -4.61 -11.35 -13.22
CA LEU A 264 -4.21 -12.55 -13.95
C LEU A 264 -5.18 -13.71 -13.73
N ALA A 265 -5.74 -13.88 -12.54
CA ALA A 265 -6.76 -14.90 -12.28
C ALA A 265 -8.04 -14.65 -13.09
N VAL A 266 -8.50 -13.39 -13.18
CA VAL A 266 -9.61 -12.98 -14.07
C VAL A 266 -9.26 -13.29 -15.53
N GLY A 267 -8.07 -12.89 -15.97
CA GLY A 267 -7.55 -13.18 -17.31
C GLY A 267 -7.47 -14.69 -17.59
N GLY A 268 -7.11 -15.48 -16.58
CA GLY A 268 -7.06 -16.94 -16.59
C GLY A 268 -8.42 -17.58 -16.87
N VAL A 269 -9.49 -17.09 -16.24
CA VAL A 269 -10.86 -17.54 -16.57
C VAL A 269 -11.21 -17.23 -18.03
N GLY A 270 -10.78 -16.06 -18.53
CA GLY A 270 -10.84 -15.69 -19.95
C GLY A 270 -10.10 -16.67 -20.85
N ILE A 271 -8.86 -17.01 -20.51
CA ILE A 271 -8.03 -17.99 -21.22
C ILE A 271 -8.72 -19.35 -21.25
N SER A 272 -9.27 -19.81 -20.11
CA SER A 272 -9.93 -21.10 -20.01
C SER A 272 -11.21 -21.18 -20.86
N SER A 273 -12.06 -20.15 -20.80
CA SER A 273 -13.31 -20.09 -21.56
C SER A 273 -13.08 -19.98 -23.07
N THR A 274 -12.13 -19.13 -23.50
CA THR A 274 -11.78 -18.95 -24.92
C THR A 274 -11.14 -20.20 -25.51
N THR A 275 -10.25 -20.86 -24.75
CA THR A 275 -9.65 -22.13 -25.13
C THR A 275 -10.71 -23.23 -25.27
N SER A 276 -11.66 -23.32 -24.33
CA SER A 276 -12.79 -24.26 -24.42
C SER A 276 -13.62 -24.04 -25.68
N ALA A 277 -14.02 -22.79 -25.96
CA ALA A 277 -14.82 -22.46 -27.13
C ALA A 277 -14.05 -22.72 -28.44
N TRP A 278 -12.74 -22.51 -28.45
CA TRP A 278 -11.90 -22.81 -29.61
C TRP A 278 -11.78 -24.32 -29.86
N ILE A 279 -11.56 -25.12 -28.81
CA ILE A 279 -11.55 -26.58 -28.87
C ILE A 279 -12.88 -27.11 -29.44
N GLU A 280 -14.01 -26.58 -28.98
CA GLU A 280 -15.34 -26.97 -29.47
C GLU A 280 -15.49 -26.70 -30.97
N ARG A 281 -15.02 -25.55 -31.47
CA ARG A 281 -15.03 -25.24 -32.91
C ARG A 281 -14.14 -26.17 -33.73
N LYS A 282 -13.06 -26.68 -33.13
CA LYS A 282 -12.11 -27.60 -33.78
C LYS A 282 -12.46 -29.07 -33.61
N ALA A 283 -13.60 -29.40 -32.99
CA ALA A 283 -14.02 -30.77 -32.77
C ALA A 283 -14.07 -31.59 -34.08
N GLY A 284 -14.55 -30.99 -35.18
CA GLY A 284 -14.57 -31.65 -36.50
C GLY A 284 -13.17 -31.90 -37.08
N THR A 285 -12.24 -30.94 -36.92
CA THR A 285 -10.84 -31.11 -37.33
C THR A 285 -10.15 -32.20 -36.52
N ILE A 286 -10.37 -32.22 -35.19
CA ILE A 286 -9.84 -33.24 -34.29
C ILE A 286 -10.39 -34.63 -34.66
N ALA A 287 -11.68 -34.72 -34.99
CA ALA A 287 -12.31 -35.96 -35.43
C ALA A 287 -11.69 -36.47 -36.73
N THR A 288 -11.46 -35.59 -37.70
CA THR A 288 -10.83 -35.92 -38.99
C THR A 288 -9.41 -36.43 -38.77
N LEU A 289 -8.61 -35.73 -37.95
CA LEU A 289 -7.25 -36.16 -37.62
C LEU A 289 -7.22 -37.52 -36.91
N ARG A 290 -8.15 -37.78 -35.98
CA ARG A 290 -8.27 -39.08 -35.31
C ARG A 290 -8.69 -40.19 -36.28
N ALA A 291 -9.61 -39.91 -37.20
CA ALA A 291 -10.03 -40.87 -38.23
C ALA A 291 -8.88 -41.24 -39.17
N LEU A 292 -7.97 -40.29 -39.44
CA LEU A 292 -6.74 -40.50 -40.21
C LEU A 292 -5.59 -41.15 -39.39
N GLY A 293 -5.84 -41.58 -38.15
CA GLY A 293 -4.87 -42.31 -37.32
C GLY A 293 -4.02 -41.46 -36.37
N ALA A 294 -4.29 -40.16 -36.21
CA ALA A 294 -3.53 -39.32 -35.27
C ALA A 294 -3.79 -39.73 -33.80
N THR A 295 -2.71 -40.00 -33.06
CA THR A 295 -2.80 -40.36 -31.64
C THR A 295 -3.22 -39.15 -30.78
N ALA A 296 -3.87 -39.44 -29.64
CA ALA A 296 -4.29 -38.40 -28.69
C ALA A 296 -3.11 -37.53 -28.19
N GLY A 297 -1.93 -38.13 -28.02
CA GLY A 297 -0.71 -37.40 -27.64
C GLY A 297 -0.22 -36.44 -28.73
N THR A 298 -0.32 -36.81 -30.00
CA THR A 298 0.07 -35.94 -31.12
C THR A 298 -0.86 -34.73 -31.24
N ILE A 299 -2.17 -34.96 -31.10
CA ILE A 299 -3.17 -33.89 -31.10
C ILE A 299 -2.96 -32.97 -29.90
N ARG A 300 -2.80 -33.52 -28.69
CA ARG A 300 -2.52 -32.73 -27.48
C ARG A 300 -1.26 -31.88 -27.63
N ALA A 301 -0.18 -32.46 -28.13
CA ALA A 301 1.08 -31.75 -28.35
C ALA A 301 0.93 -30.63 -29.39
N ALA A 302 0.22 -30.85 -30.50
CA ALA A 302 0.01 -29.82 -31.51
C ALA A 302 -0.74 -28.60 -30.96
N PHE A 303 -1.83 -28.86 -30.22
CA PHE A 303 -2.65 -27.80 -29.63
C PHE A 303 -1.92 -27.09 -28.47
N LEU A 304 -1.14 -27.83 -27.68
CA LEU A 304 -0.30 -27.26 -26.62
C LEU A 304 0.80 -26.36 -27.20
N ILE A 305 1.46 -26.77 -28.30
CA ILE A 305 2.45 -25.94 -29.00
C ILE A 305 1.81 -24.65 -29.51
N GLN A 306 0.59 -24.70 -30.06
CA GLN A 306 -0.11 -23.49 -30.51
C GLN A 306 -0.42 -22.53 -29.35
N LEU A 307 -0.98 -23.05 -28.26
CA LEU A 307 -1.26 -22.25 -27.06
C LEU A 307 0.03 -21.69 -26.45
N ALA A 308 1.13 -22.44 -26.48
CA ALA A 308 2.44 -21.99 -26.01
C ALA A 308 3.00 -20.86 -26.91
N LEU A 309 2.93 -20.99 -28.23
CA LEU A 309 3.39 -19.95 -29.16
C LEU A 309 2.56 -18.67 -29.04
N LEU A 310 1.24 -18.80 -28.94
CA LEU A 310 0.33 -17.68 -28.72
C LEU A 310 0.54 -17.06 -27.34
N GLY A 311 0.76 -17.89 -26.31
CA GLY A 311 1.07 -17.46 -24.96
C GLY A 311 2.37 -16.64 -24.92
N LEU A 312 3.42 -17.15 -25.57
CA LEU A 312 4.70 -16.44 -25.71
C LEU A 312 4.51 -15.10 -26.43
N GLY A 313 3.76 -15.07 -27.53
CA GLY A 313 3.44 -13.83 -28.24
C GLY A 313 2.67 -12.84 -27.39
N GLY A 314 1.72 -13.31 -26.57
CA GLY A 314 0.97 -12.48 -25.63
C GLY A 314 1.84 -11.93 -24.48
N ILE A 315 2.77 -12.73 -23.96
CA ILE A 315 3.73 -12.30 -22.93
C ILE A 315 4.67 -11.23 -23.50
N VAL A 316 5.23 -11.46 -24.69
CA VAL A 316 6.12 -10.49 -25.36
C VAL A 316 5.38 -9.19 -25.65
N ALA A 317 4.16 -9.27 -26.19
CA ALA A 317 3.34 -8.09 -26.44
C ALA A 317 2.92 -7.37 -25.15
N GLY A 318 2.64 -8.10 -24.06
CA GLY A 318 2.37 -7.53 -22.74
C GLY A 318 3.57 -6.78 -22.15
N ILE A 319 4.76 -7.39 -22.23
CA ILE A 319 6.02 -6.76 -21.82
C ILE A 319 6.29 -5.50 -22.66
N ALA A 320 6.13 -5.58 -23.98
CA ALA A 320 6.29 -4.44 -24.87
C ALA A 320 5.31 -3.30 -24.54
N LEU A 321 4.03 -3.64 -24.29
CA LEU A 321 3.00 -2.68 -23.91
C LEU A 321 3.32 -2.00 -22.59
N ALA A 322 3.77 -2.75 -21.57
CA ALA A 322 4.18 -2.19 -20.29
C ALA A 322 5.41 -1.29 -20.41
N SER A 323 6.43 -1.77 -21.13
CA SER A 323 7.68 -1.03 -21.36
C SER A 323 7.40 0.30 -22.05
N LEU A 324 6.64 0.27 -23.15
CA LEU A 324 6.26 1.48 -23.87
C LEU A 324 5.37 2.39 -23.01
N GLY A 325 4.39 1.82 -22.30
CA GLY A 325 3.48 2.59 -21.43
C GLY A 325 4.22 3.33 -20.32
N VAL A 326 5.17 2.67 -19.65
CA VAL A 326 5.97 3.27 -18.57
C VAL A 326 6.93 4.33 -19.12
N LEU A 327 7.57 4.08 -20.26
CA LEU A 327 8.46 5.06 -20.90
C LEU A 327 7.69 6.33 -21.34
N LEU A 328 6.51 6.17 -21.93
CA LEU A 328 5.65 7.32 -22.31
C LEU A 328 5.13 8.07 -21.07
N ALA A 329 4.91 7.36 -19.97
CA ALA A 329 4.47 7.93 -18.70
C ALA A 329 5.63 8.45 -17.83
N ALA A 330 6.89 8.34 -18.26
CA ALA A 330 8.05 8.72 -17.45
C ALA A 330 8.01 10.20 -16.99
N GLY A 331 7.62 11.12 -17.88
CA GLY A 331 7.49 12.55 -17.57
C GLY A 331 6.52 12.84 -16.42
N PRO A 332 5.23 12.44 -16.50
CA PRO A 332 4.31 12.63 -15.39
C PRO A 332 4.71 11.83 -14.13
N ILE A 333 5.27 10.63 -14.28
CA ILE A 333 5.73 9.82 -13.13
C ILE A 333 6.85 10.54 -12.37
N THR A 334 7.86 11.07 -13.07
CA THR A 334 8.98 11.78 -12.43
C THR A 334 8.55 13.08 -11.74
N ARG A 335 7.61 13.83 -12.32
CA ARG A 335 7.06 15.05 -11.69
C ARG A 335 6.24 14.80 -10.44
N LEU A 336 5.66 13.61 -10.30
CA LEU A 336 4.90 13.20 -9.13
C LEU A 336 5.79 12.70 -7.99
N MET A 337 7.08 12.49 -8.24
CA MET A 337 8.01 11.94 -7.25
C MET A 337 8.87 13.05 -6.63
N PRO A 338 9.07 13.02 -5.30
CA PRO A 338 9.88 14.01 -4.59
C PRO A 338 11.40 13.80 -4.79
N ILE A 339 11.80 12.65 -5.35
CA ILE A 339 13.19 12.29 -5.63
C ILE A 339 13.39 12.12 -7.14
N PRO A 340 14.56 12.50 -7.68
CA PRO A 340 14.87 12.26 -9.08
C PRO A 340 14.98 10.75 -9.30
N ILE A 341 14.03 10.20 -10.07
CA ILE A 341 14.03 8.79 -10.46
C ILE A 341 14.28 8.66 -11.96
N GLU A 342 15.11 7.71 -12.34
CA GLU A 342 15.27 7.34 -13.74
C GLU A 342 14.31 6.20 -14.05
N VAL A 343 13.27 6.52 -14.82
CA VAL A 343 12.30 5.52 -15.28
C VAL A 343 12.93 4.74 -16.44
N GLY A 344 13.60 3.64 -16.10
CA GLY A 344 14.29 2.77 -17.04
C GLY A 344 13.64 1.39 -17.23
N LEU A 345 14.15 0.65 -18.21
CA LEU A 345 13.80 -0.76 -18.39
C LEU A 345 14.68 -1.62 -17.48
N ALA A 346 14.04 -2.42 -16.64
CA ALA A 346 14.72 -3.39 -15.79
C ALA A 346 14.34 -4.81 -16.17
N TRP A 347 15.33 -5.70 -16.28
CA TRP A 347 15.08 -7.08 -16.72
C TRP A 347 14.34 -7.90 -15.68
N ARG A 348 14.59 -7.67 -14.38
CA ARG A 348 14.04 -8.50 -13.28
C ARG A 348 12.51 -8.43 -13.23
N PRO A 349 11.87 -7.23 -13.20
CA PRO A 349 10.41 -7.14 -13.21
C PRO A 349 9.76 -7.71 -14.47
N LEU A 350 10.41 -7.59 -15.63
CA LEU A 350 9.93 -8.15 -16.89
C LEU A 350 9.97 -9.68 -16.87
N ALA A 351 11.03 -10.26 -16.31
CA ALA A 351 11.15 -11.71 -16.13
C ALA A 351 10.09 -12.24 -15.15
N GLU A 352 9.84 -11.54 -14.04
CA GLU A 352 8.79 -11.91 -13.08
C GLU A 352 7.41 -11.92 -13.75
N ALA A 353 7.06 -10.86 -14.50
CA ALA A 353 5.81 -10.78 -15.24
C ALA A 353 5.68 -11.89 -16.30
N ALA A 354 6.77 -12.24 -16.97
CA ALA A 354 6.81 -13.33 -17.94
C ALA A 354 6.51 -14.69 -17.27
N VAL A 355 7.10 -14.96 -16.10
CA VAL A 355 6.89 -16.20 -15.35
C VAL A 355 5.44 -16.28 -14.85
N TYR A 356 4.89 -15.21 -14.26
CA TYR A 356 3.50 -15.19 -13.82
C TYR A 356 2.52 -15.37 -14.98
N GLY A 357 2.77 -14.70 -16.12
CA GLY A 357 1.96 -14.85 -17.33
C GLY A 357 2.01 -16.28 -17.88
N ALA A 358 3.19 -16.88 -17.95
CA ALA A 358 3.39 -18.23 -18.46
C ALA A 358 2.72 -19.28 -17.56
N LEU A 359 2.92 -19.21 -16.25
CA LEU A 359 2.30 -20.12 -15.27
C LEU A 359 0.78 -19.98 -15.28
N THR A 360 0.26 -18.75 -15.29
CA THR A 360 -1.19 -18.50 -15.35
C THR A 360 -1.79 -19.05 -16.65
N ALA A 361 -1.19 -18.73 -17.80
CA ALA A 361 -1.65 -19.24 -19.09
C ALA A 361 -1.65 -20.78 -19.11
N ALA A 362 -0.59 -21.41 -18.58
CA ALA A 362 -0.49 -22.86 -18.50
C ALA A 362 -1.60 -23.46 -17.61
N VAL A 363 -1.75 -23.01 -16.36
CA VAL A 363 -2.77 -23.51 -15.41
C VAL A 363 -4.17 -23.46 -16.02
N PHE A 364 -4.55 -22.33 -16.61
CA PHE A 364 -5.91 -22.12 -17.10
C PHE A 364 -6.18 -22.72 -18.49
N ALA A 365 -5.17 -22.85 -19.35
CA ALA A 365 -5.30 -23.46 -20.67
C ALA A 365 -5.22 -25.00 -20.64
N LEU A 366 -4.43 -25.57 -19.72
CA LEU A 366 -4.28 -27.03 -19.58
C LEU A 366 -5.58 -27.72 -19.15
N TRP A 367 -6.40 -27.05 -18.34
CA TRP A 367 -7.68 -27.58 -17.89
C TRP A 367 -8.62 -27.97 -19.04
N PRO A 368 -9.03 -27.06 -19.95
CA PRO A 368 -9.88 -27.42 -21.08
C PRO A 368 -9.17 -28.34 -22.10
N LEU A 369 -7.85 -28.18 -22.29
CA LEU A 369 -7.06 -29.02 -23.19
C LEU A 369 -7.07 -30.51 -22.77
N SER A 370 -6.91 -30.78 -21.47
CA SER A 370 -6.89 -32.14 -20.91
C SER A 370 -8.22 -32.88 -21.12
N ARG A 371 -9.33 -32.16 -21.26
CA ARG A 371 -10.65 -32.75 -21.50
C ARG A 371 -10.83 -33.24 -22.94
N MET A 372 -10.08 -32.71 -23.91
CA MET A 372 -10.17 -33.11 -25.32
C MET A 372 -9.96 -34.61 -25.54
N GLU A 373 -9.14 -35.25 -24.72
CA GLU A 373 -8.82 -36.68 -24.88
C GLU A 373 -10.04 -37.58 -24.77
N THR A 374 -11.03 -37.15 -23.99
CA THR A 374 -12.25 -37.91 -23.71
C THR A 374 -13.28 -37.87 -24.85
N LEU A 375 -13.08 -37.01 -25.86
CA LEU A 375 -13.95 -36.92 -27.04
C LEU A 375 -13.71 -38.10 -27.98
N ARG A 376 -14.41 -39.23 -27.78
CA ARG A 376 -14.36 -40.37 -28.71
C ARG A 376 -14.82 -39.94 -30.11
N ALA A 377 -14.18 -40.46 -31.17
CA ALA A 377 -14.57 -40.16 -32.55
C ALA A 377 -16.04 -40.52 -32.83
N ALA A 378 -16.55 -41.58 -32.19
CA ALA A 378 -17.94 -42.03 -32.31
C ALA A 378 -18.98 -41.09 -31.68
N THR A 379 -18.61 -40.28 -30.67
CA THR A 379 -19.53 -39.33 -30.00
C THR A 379 -19.80 -38.05 -30.80
N LEU A 380 -19.11 -37.85 -31.92
CA LEU A 380 -19.41 -36.74 -32.85
C LEU A 380 -20.54 -37.08 -33.83
N TYR A 381 -20.74 -38.35 -34.19
CA TYR A 381 -21.79 -38.79 -35.12
C TYR A 381 -23.09 -39.19 -34.42
N ARG A 382 -23.05 -39.61 -33.15
CA ARG A 382 -24.25 -39.77 -32.31
C ARG A 382 -24.43 -38.54 -31.43
N ALA A 383 -25.27 -37.61 -31.89
CA ALA A 383 -25.58 -36.35 -31.20
C ALA A 383 -26.14 -36.51 -29.77
N SER A 384 -26.52 -37.73 -29.37
CA SER A 384 -27.22 -38.05 -28.13
C SER A 384 -26.33 -38.25 -26.89
N ASP A 385 -25.00 -38.43 -27.02
CA ASP A 385 -24.16 -38.92 -25.91
C ASP A 385 -23.08 -37.92 -25.43
N ARG A 386 -23.36 -36.61 -25.52
CA ARG A 386 -22.46 -35.53 -25.05
C ARG A 386 -22.34 -35.39 -23.51
N ARG A 387 -22.65 -36.43 -22.71
CA ARG A 387 -22.88 -36.31 -21.25
C ARG A 387 -21.84 -36.91 -20.31
N GLY A 388 -20.61 -37.16 -20.77
CA GLY A 388 -19.51 -37.46 -19.86
C GLY A 388 -18.92 -36.21 -19.19
N ARG A 389 -19.49 -35.75 -18.07
CA ARG A 389 -18.80 -34.84 -17.11
C ARG A 389 -17.62 -35.58 -16.46
N ARG A 390 -16.59 -35.91 -17.24
CA ARG A 390 -15.38 -36.56 -16.71
C ARG A 390 -14.37 -35.50 -16.33
N LEU A 391 -13.94 -35.53 -15.08
CA LEU A 391 -12.78 -34.78 -14.61
C LEU A 391 -11.55 -35.15 -15.47
N PRO A 392 -10.57 -34.24 -15.61
CA PRO A 392 -9.28 -34.58 -16.21
C PRO A 392 -8.68 -35.83 -15.54
N ARG A 393 -7.87 -36.59 -16.29
CA ARG A 393 -7.14 -37.72 -15.72
C ARG A 393 -6.22 -37.24 -14.60
N TRP A 394 -6.03 -38.07 -13.57
CA TRP A 394 -5.16 -37.79 -12.41
C TRP A 394 -3.78 -37.17 -12.75
N PRO A 395 -3.01 -37.64 -13.74
CA PRO A 395 -1.73 -37.01 -14.11
C PRO A 395 -1.88 -35.56 -14.61
N ALA A 396 -2.97 -35.24 -15.30
CA ALA A 396 -3.25 -33.87 -15.71
C ALA A 396 -3.65 -32.99 -14.52
N LEU A 397 -4.40 -33.54 -13.56
CA LEU A 397 -4.72 -32.84 -12.31
C LEU A 397 -3.46 -32.58 -11.47
N ALA A 398 -2.56 -33.57 -11.35
CA ALA A 398 -1.28 -33.41 -10.65
C ALA A 398 -0.40 -32.34 -11.30
N LEU A 399 -0.33 -32.30 -12.65
CA LEU A 399 0.41 -31.26 -13.36
C LEU A 399 -0.20 -29.86 -13.14
N ILE A 400 -1.53 -29.72 -13.24
CA ILE A 400 -2.20 -28.44 -13.01
C ILE A 400 -2.02 -27.99 -11.55
N GLY A 401 -2.14 -28.91 -10.60
CA GLY A 401 -1.89 -28.66 -9.17
C GLY A 401 -0.45 -28.25 -8.91
N GLY A 402 0.52 -28.92 -9.53
CA GLY A 402 1.94 -28.57 -9.44
C GLY A 402 2.25 -27.18 -10.03
N LEU A 403 1.66 -26.83 -11.18
CA LEU A 403 1.80 -25.50 -11.77
C LEU A 403 1.12 -24.41 -10.93
N ALA A 404 -0.03 -24.70 -10.34
CA ALA A 404 -0.69 -23.78 -9.41
C ALA A 404 0.13 -23.60 -8.13
N ALA A 405 0.70 -24.67 -7.59
CA ALA A 405 1.62 -24.61 -6.45
C ALA A 405 2.90 -23.84 -6.79
N ALA A 406 3.45 -24.01 -8.00
CA ALA A 406 4.58 -23.24 -8.48
C ALA A 406 4.22 -21.74 -8.61
N LEU A 407 3.03 -21.41 -9.13
CA LEU A 407 2.54 -20.03 -9.20
C LEU A 407 2.43 -19.39 -7.81
N VAL A 408 1.83 -20.10 -6.85
CA VAL A 408 1.69 -19.64 -5.45
C VAL A 408 3.06 -19.54 -4.78
N GLY A 409 3.94 -20.53 -4.96
CA GLY A 409 5.28 -20.56 -4.38
C GLY A 409 6.16 -19.43 -4.91
N PHE A 410 6.13 -19.18 -6.23
CA PHE A 410 6.88 -18.08 -6.85
C PHE A 410 6.35 -16.72 -6.37
N ALA A 411 5.02 -16.58 -6.28
CA ALA A 411 4.39 -15.39 -5.73
C ALA A 411 4.79 -15.14 -4.27
N ALA A 412 4.80 -16.17 -3.43
CA ALA A 412 5.16 -16.07 -2.02
C ALA A 412 6.65 -15.76 -1.80
N LEU A 413 7.54 -16.30 -2.65
CA LEU A 413 8.98 -16.04 -2.60
C LEU A 413 9.32 -14.61 -3.01
N LEU A 414 8.67 -14.07 -4.05
CA LEU A 414 9.00 -12.77 -4.61
C LEU A 414 8.28 -11.58 -3.96
N SER A 415 7.16 -11.83 -3.27
CA SER A 415 6.37 -10.75 -2.66
C SER A 415 6.95 -10.20 -1.36
N GLY A 416 7.90 -10.90 -0.72
CA GLY A 416 8.43 -10.52 0.60
C GLY A 416 7.43 -10.66 1.76
N MET A 417 6.18 -11.08 1.48
CA MET A 417 5.11 -11.29 2.47
C MET A 417 4.37 -12.59 2.16
N PRO A 418 4.96 -13.76 2.45
CA PRO A 418 4.40 -15.05 2.04
C PRO A 418 3.03 -15.32 2.68
N GLY A 419 2.85 -14.98 3.96
CA GLY A 419 1.56 -15.16 4.65
C GLY A 419 0.42 -14.38 4.01
N LEU A 420 0.62 -13.09 3.72
CA LEU A 420 -0.37 -12.26 3.05
C LEU A 420 -0.64 -12.74 1.62
N THR A 421 0.41 -13.19 0.91
CA THR A 421 0.28 -13.68 -0.47
C THR A 421 -0.57 -14.95 -0.54
N VAL A 422 -0.34 -15.90 0.37
CA VAL A 422 -1.14 -17.13 0.46
C VAL A 422 -2.57 -16.80 0.87
N ALA A 423 -2.77 -15.88 1.83
CA ALA A 423 -4.11 -15.46 2.24
C ALA A 423 -4.90 -14.81 1.09
N VAL A 424 -4.28 -13.91 0.32
CA VAL A 424 -4.93 -13.25 -0.82
C VAL A 424 -5.20 -14.22 -1.95
N LEU A 425 -4.25 -15.09 -2.31
CA LEU A 425 -4.47 -16.11 -3.35
C LEU A 425 -5.54 -17.14 -2.92
N GLY A 426 -5.57 -17.52 -1.65
CA GLY A 426 -6.63 -18.32 -1.05
C GLY A 426 -7.99 -17.60 -1.11
N GLY A 427 -8.00 -16.29 -0.82
CA GLY A 427 -9.18 -15.43 -0.96
C GLY A 427 -9.69 -15.35 -2.41
N VAL A 428 -8.79 -15.21 -3.39
CA VAL A 428 -9.14 -15.22 -4.83
C VAL A 428 -9.70 -16.59 -5.23
N ALA A 429 -9.09 -17.69 -4.80
CA ALA A 429 -9.60 -19.03 -5.05
C ALA A 429 -10.98 -19.25 -4.42
N GLY A 430 -11.18 -18.79 -3.18
CA GLY A 430 -12.46 -18.81 -2.47
C GLY A 430 -13.52 -17.96 -3.17
N ALA A 431 -13.17 -16.75 -3.61
CA ALA A 431 -14.05 -15.87 -4.38
C ALA A 431 -14.48 -16.51 -5.71
N LEU A 432 -13.54 -17.10 -6.46
CA LEU A 432 -13.84 -17.85 -7.68
C LEU A 432 -14.75 -19.06 -7.41
N LEU A 433 -14.56 -19.76 -6.29
CA LEU A 433 -15.44 -20.86 -5.89
C LEU A 433 -16.86 -20.37 -5.58
N VAL A 434 -17.00 -19.30 -4.79
CA VAL A 434 -18.29 -18.68 -4.48
C VAL A 434 -18.98 -18.19 -5.77
N LEU A 435 -18.27 -17.48 -6.65
CA LEU A 435 -18.81 -17.04 -7.94
C LEU A 435 -19.22 -18.21 -8.84
N ALA A 436 -18.46 -19.30 -8.86
CA ALA A 436 -18.82 -20.51 -9.60
C ALA A 436 -20.06 -21.20 -9.01
N LEU A 437 -20.23 -21.18 -7.69
CA LEU A 437 -21.45 -21.67 -7.02
C LEU A 437 -22.64 -20.77 -7.32
N THR A 438 -22.48 -19.45 -7.27
CA THR A 438 -23.51 -18.48 -7.66
C THR A 438 -23.94 -18.69 -9.10
N ALA A 439 -23.00 -18.87 -10.03
CA ALA A 439 -23.31 -19.16 -11.42
C ALA A 439 -24.13 -20.45 -11.57
N ARG A 440 -23.80 -21.50 -10.82
CA ARG A 440 -24.60 -22.75 -10.79
C ARG A 440 -25.97 -22.54 -10.16
N GLY A 441 -26.05 -21.82 -9.05
CA GLY A 441 -27.28 -21.45 -8.38
C GLY A 441 -28.22 -20.65 -9.28
N LEU A 442 -27.68 -19.67 -10.02
CA LEU A 442 -28.43 -18.87 -10.99
C LEU A 442 -29.01 -19.74 -12.11
N ARG A 443 -28.23 -20.72 -12.62
CA ARG A 443 -28.73 -21.68 -13.64
C ARG A 443 -29.85 -22.54 -13.09
N TRP A 444 -29.69 -23.06 -11.88
CA TRP A 444 -30.69 -23.89 -11.20
C TRP A 444 -31.97 -23.09 -10.94
N LEU A 445 -31.84 -21.91 -10.36
CA LEU A 445 -32.95 -21.02 -10.03
C LEU A 445 -33.68 -20.58 -11.29
N ALA A 446 -32.96 -20.16 -12.35
CA ALA A 446 -33.55 -19.81 -13.63
C ALA A 446 -34.35 -20.97 -14.25
N GLY A 447 -33.87 -22.21 -14.12
CA GLY A 447 -34.61 -23.40 -14.56
C GLY A 447 -35.90 -23.63 -13.77
N ARG A 448 -35.87 -23.34 -12.46
CA ARG A 448 -37.01 -23.52 -11.55
C ARG A 448 -38.05 -22.41 -11.64
N VAL A 449 -37.64 -21.17 -11.90
CA VAL A 449 -38.56 -20.03 -12.09
C VAL A 449 -39.04 -19.86 -13.53
N ARG A 450 -38.41 -20.53 -14.51
CA ARG A 450 -38.83 -20.50 -15.92
C ARG A 450 -40.34 -20.78 -16.15
N PRO A 451 -40.99 -21.73 -15.45
CA PRO A 451 -42.43 -21.96 -15.60
C PRO A 451 -43.29 -20.77 -15.14
N LEU A 452 -42.83 -19.98 -14.16
CA LEU A 452 -43.54 -18.80 -13.66
C LEU A 452 -43.50 -17.62 -14.65
N ALA A 453 -42.53 -17.62 -15.58
CA ALA A 453 -42.43 -16.62 -16.64
C ALA A 453 -43.34 -16.90 -17.85
N ARG A 454 -44.26 -17.87 -17.75
CA ARG A 454 -45.30 -18.11 -18.76
C ARG A 454 -46.14 -16.84 -18.94
N GLY A 455 -46.40 -16.45 -20.19
CA GLY A 455 -47.05 -15.17 -20.52
C GLY A 455 -46.11 -13.98 -20.73
N ARG A 456 -44.83 -14.07 -20.34
CA ARG A 456 -43.81 -13.03 -20.58
C ARG A 456 -42.69 -13.56 -21.49
N PRO A 457 -42.86 -13.51 -22.82
CA PRO A 457 -42.03 -14.30 -23.74
C PRO A 457 -40.54 -13.91 -23.74
N ALA A 458 -40.21 -12.62 -23.58
CA ALA A 458 -38.81 -12.17 -23.47
C ALA A 458 -38.11 -12.67 -22.20
N LEU A 459 -38.79 -12.64 -21.06
CA LEU A 459 -38.30 -13.14 -19.77
C LEU A 459 -38.16 -14.67 -19.80
N HIS A 460 -39.14 -15.37 -20.36
CA HIS A 460 -39.08 -16.81 -20.52
C HIS A 460 -37.89 -17.25 -21.37
N ALA A 461 -37.65 -16.56 -22.49
CA ALA A 461 -36.50 -16.81 -23.35
C ALA A 461 -35.16 -16.54 -22.63
N ALA A 462 -35.07 -15.46 -21.84
CA ALA A 462 -33.88 -15.15 -21.06
C ALA A 462 -33.57 -16.25 -20.02
N LEU A 463 -34.57 -16.70 -19.26
CA LEU A 463 -34.43 -17.77 -18.25
C LEU A 463 -34.10 -19.13 -18.89
N ALA A 464 -34.67 -19.43 -20.05
CA ALA A 464 -34.35 -20.62 -20.83
C ALA A 464 -32.89 -20.61 -21.30
N ALA A 465 -32.39 -19.47 -21.76
CA ALA A 465 -31.01 -19.31 -22.18
C ALA A 465 -30.01 -19.41 -21.00
N ILE A 466 -30.35 -18.85 -19.84
CA ILE A 466 -29.55 -18.93 -18.61
C ILE A 466 -29.45 -20.38 -18.11
N SER A 467 -30.57 -21.10 -18.02
CA SER A 467 -30.63 -22.50 -17.57
C SER A 467 -30.09 -23.49 -18.61
N GLY A 468 -29.97 -23.06 -19.87
CA GLY A 468 -29.59 -23.90 -20.99
C GLY A 468 -28.19 -24.52 -20.90
N PRO A 469 -27.90 -25.58 -21.68
CA PRO A 469 -26.60 -26.25 -21.69
C PRO A 469 -25.45 -25.37 -22.21
N ARG A 470 -25.74 -24.46 -23.14
CA ARG A 470 -24.78 -23.51 -23.77
C ARG A 470 -24.76 -22.15 -23.08
N SER A 471 -24.99 -22.14 -21.76
CA SER A 471 -25.09 -20.92 -20.97
C SER A 471 -23.71 -20.30 -20.70
N GLU A 472 -23.57 -19.01 -20.99
CA GLU A 472 -22.37 -18.22 -20.74
C GLU A 472 -22.26 -17.73 -19.27
N VAL A 473 -23.26 -18.02 -18.43
CA VAL A 473 -23.41 -17.51 -17.06
C VAL A 473 -22.15 -17.71 -16.23
N VAL A 474 -21.52 -18.89 -16.32
CA VAL A 474 -20.33 -19.21 -15.52
C VAL A 474 -19.18 -18.27 -15.87
N ALA A 475 -18.89 -18.09 -17.16
CA ALA A 475 -17.78 -17.25 -17.59
C ALA A 475 -18.04 -15.76 -17.26
N VAL A 476 -19.26 -15.28 -17.52
CA VAL A 476 -19.69 -13.91 -17.24
C VAL A 476 -19.61 -13.59 -15.74
N VAL A 477 -20.19 -14.45 -14.88
CA VAL A 477 -20.22 -14.23 -13.43
C VAL A 477 -18.82 -14.33 -12.82
N LEU A 478 -17.98 -15.26 -13.27
CA LEU A 478 -16.60 -15.37 -12.77
C LEU A 478 -15.74 -14.17 -13.18
N SER A 479 -15.80 -13.75 -14.45
CA SER A 479 -14.91 -12.70 -14.96
C SER A 479 -15.29 -11.31 -14.48
N LEU A 480 -16.58 -10.94 -14.58
CA LEU A 480 -17.06 -9.66 -14.06
C LEU A 480 -17.12 -9.68 -12.54
N GLY A 481 -17.61 -10.76 -11.94
CA GLY A 481 -17.79 -10.85 -10.50
C GLY A 481 -16.50 -10.63 -9.73
N LEU A 482 -15.39 -11.27 -10.14
CA LEU A 482 -14.10 -11.09 -9.46
C LEU A 482 -13.56 -9.65 -9.62
N GLY A 483 -13.65 -9.06 -10.82
CA GLY A 483 -13.23 -7.67 -11.03
C GLY A 483 -14.07 -6.65 -10.24
N LEU A 484 -15.40 -6.85 -10.20
CA LEU A 484 -16.30 -6.04 -9.40
C LEU A 484 -16.10 -6.26 -7.88
N SER A 485 -15.74 -7.48 -7.44
CA SER A 485 -15.43 -7.76 -6.03
C SER A 485 -14.22 -6.96 -5.56
N VAL A 486 -13.17 -6.87 -6.39
CA VAL A 486 -11.98 -6.08 -6.07
C VAL A 486 -12.33 -4.60 -5.97
N LEU A 487 -13.10 -4.06 -6.92
CA LEU A 487 -13.57 -2.67 -6.86
C LEU A 487 -14.47 -2.39 -5.65
N ALA A 488 -15.37 -3.32 -5.31
CA ALA A 488 -16.19 -3.22 -4.11
C ALA A 488 -15.33 -3.22 -2.84
N ALA A 489 -14.35 -4.12 -2.73
CA ALA A 489 -13.44 -4.16 -1.58
C ALA A 489 -12.72 -2.83 -1.39
N ILE A 490 -12.17 -2.27 -2.48
CA ILE A 490 -11.46 -0.99 -2.45
C ILE A 490 -12.40 0.15 -2.04
N GLY A 491 -13.59 0.24 -2.65
CA GLY A 491 -14.56 1.28 -2.31
C GLY A 491 -15.04 1.19 -0.85
N GLN A 492 -15.17 -0.02 -0.29
CA GLN A 492 -15.49 -0.22 1.13
C GLN A 492 -14.32 0.21 2.04
N ILE A 493 -13.09 -0.19 1.72
CA ILE A 493 -11.89 0.18 2.50
C ILE A 493 -11.71 1.71 2.49
N GLU A 494 -11.80 2.34 1.31
CA GLU A 494 -11.66 3.79 1.16
C GLU A 494 -12.73 4.54 1.96
N SER A 495 -14.00 4.12 1.85
CA SER A 495 -15.08 4.78 2.59
C SER A 495 -14.90 4.67 4.10
N ASN A 496 -14.46 3.51 4.61
CA ASN A 496 -14.20 3.33 6.04
C ASN A 496 -13.02 4.19 6.51
N LEU A 497 -11.93 4.22 5.74
CA LEU A 497 -10.76 5.02 6.07
C LEU A 497 -11.06 6.52 6.05
N ARG A 498 -11.81 6.99 5.05
CA ARG A 498 -12.26 8.38 4.96
C ARG A 498 -13.16 8.75 6.14
N ASN A 499 -14.09 7.87 6.52
CA ASN A 499 -14.98 8.13 7.66
C ASN A 499 -14.20 8.16 8.99
N ALA A 500 -13.26 7.24 9.19
CA ALA A 500 -12.42 7.21 10.38
C ALA A 500 -11.58 8.49 10.55
N ILE A 501 -11.01 9.00 9.45
CA ILE A 501 -10.05 10.12 9.51
C ILE A 501 -10.71 11.49 9.37
N SER A 502 -11.64 11.66 8.42
CA SER A 502 -12.30 12.96 8.18
C SER A 502 -13.58 13.14 8.98
N GLY A 503 -14.15 12.06 9.51
CA GLY A 503 -15.41 12.07 10.26
C GLY A 503 -15.21 11.99 11.77
N ASP A 504 -14.57 10.92 12.24
CA ASP A 504 -14.55 10.58 13.67
C ASP A 504 -13.34 11.17 14.42
N LEU A 505 -12.14 11.12 13.82
CA LEU A 505 -10.90 11.59 14.45
C LEU A 505 -10.93 13.09 14.83
N PRO A 506 -11.39 14.04 13.99
CA PRO A 506 -11.37 15.46 14.33
C PRO A 506 -12.32 15.84 15.48
N LYS A 507 -13.31 14.99 15.80
CA LYS A 507 -14.23 15.22 16.92
C LYS A 507 -13.63 14.84 18.28
N GLN A 508 -12.60 14.01 18.27
CA GLN A 508 -11.98 13.47 19.49
C GLN A 508 -10.55 13.94 19.69
N ALA A 509 -9.86 14.32 18.61
CA ALA A 509 -8.48 14.77 18.66
C ALA A 509 -8.36 16.18 19.28
N PRO A 510 -7.26 16.46 20.00
CA PRO A 510 -6.97 17.82 20.43
C PRO A 510 -6.66 18.71 19.23
N ALA A 511 -6.82 20.02 19.40
CA ALA A 511 -6.43 21.01 18.39
C ALA A 511 -4.89 21.11 18.31
N PHE A 512 -4.22 21.13 19.48
CA PHE A 512 -2.77 21.23 19.58
C PHE A 512 -2.16 20.17 20.49
N PHE A 513 -0.98 19.69 20.10
CA PHE A 513 0.02 19.17 21.02
C PHE A 513 1.05 20.25 21.29
N ILE A 514 1.18 20.64 22.54
CA ILE A 514 2.20 21.57 23.00
C ILE A 514 3.32 20.75 23.67
N ILE A 515 4.55 20.94 23.21
CA ILE A 515 5.75 20.24 23.69
C ILE A 515 6.81 21.24 24.15
N ASP A 516 7.85 20.74 24.81
CA ASP A 516 8.98 21.52 25.33
C ASP A 516 8.60 22.54 26.41
N ILE A 517 7.53 22.25 27.16
CA ILE A 517 7.08 23.06 28.29
C ILE A 517 8.01 22.77 29.47
N GLN A 518 8.71 23.78 29.97
CA GLN A 518 9.51 23.58 31.18
C GLN A 518 8.61 23.48 32.43
N PRO A 519 9.01 22.75 33.49
CA PRO A 519 8.17 22.55 34.67
C PRO A 519 7.70 23.86 35.33
N ASP A 520 8.52 24.90 35.31
CA ASP A 520 8.20 26.25 35.81
C ASP A 520 7.24 27.03 34.90
N GLN A 521 7.21 26.70 33.59
CA GLN A 521 6.35 27.33 32.59
C GLN A 521 4.94 26.74 32.53
N LEU A 522 4.72 25.54 33.09
CA LEU A 522 3.46 24.81 32.97
C LEU A 522 2.26 25.62 33.51
N GLN A 523 2.34 26.11 34.75
CA GLN A 523 1.19 26.77 35.39
C GLN A 523 0.85 28.13 34.73
N PRO A 524 1.83 28.99 34.38
CA PRO A 524 1.57 30.17 33.57
C PRO A 524 0.92 29.87 32.22
N LEU A 525 1.42 28.84 31.50
CA LEU A 525 0.87 28.44 30.20
C LEU A 525 -0.59 27.99 30.31
N LEU A 526 -0.90 27.15 31.31
CA LEU A 526 -2.27 26.68 31.54
C LEU A 526 -3.23 27.83 31.78
N THR A 527 -2.84 28.77 32.65
CA THR A 527 -3.68 29.92 33.00
C THR A 527 -3.99 30.79 31.78
N GLN A 528 -3.01 30.96 30.89
CA GLN A 528 -3.18 31.73 29.66
C GLN A 528 -4.06 31.02 28.63
N VAL A 529 -3.82 29.72 28.39
CA VAL A 529 -4.59 28.96 27.39
C VAL A 529 -6.03 28.73 27.85
N GLU A 530 -6.27 28.48 29.14
CA GLU A 530 -7.62 28.34 29.71
C GLU A 530 -8.43 29.64 29.63
N ALA A 531 -7.78 30.80 29.59
CA ALA A 531 -8.45 32.08 29.42
C ALA A 531 -9.00 32.31 27.99
N VAL A 532 -8.55 31.52 27.00
CA VAL A 532 -9.01 31.66 25.62
C VAL A 532 -10.43 31.10 25.48
N PRO A 533 -11.41 31.88 24.98
CA PRO A 533 -12.77 31.39 24.79
C PRO A 533 -12.84 30.17 23.86
N GLY A 534 -13.56 29.14 24.31
CA GLY A 534 -13.78 27.90 23.53
C GLY A 534 -12.83 26.75 23.87
N VAL A 535 -11.79 26.97 24.69
CA VAL A 535 -10.99 25.86 25.23
C VAL A 535 -11.87 25.04 26.18
N SER A 536 -11.98 23.74 25.90
CA SER A 536 -12.90 22.82 26.60
C SER A 536 -12.19 21.90 27.60
N ARG A 537 -10.94 21.53 27.30
CA ARG A 537 -10.11 20.65 28.12
C ARG A 537 -8.63 20.89 27.79
N ILE A 538 -7.78 20.80 28.80
CA ILE A 538 -6.33 20.68 28.64
C ILE A 538 -5.87 19.48 29.46
N ASP A 539 -5.17 18.55 28.81
CA ASP A 539 -4.54 17.42 29.49
C ASP A 539 -3.02 17.61 29.45
N THR A 540 -2.32 17.42 30.56
CA THR A 540 -0.86 17.62 30.67
C THR A 540 -0.16 16.37 31.18
N ALA A 541 1.10 16.12 30.82
CA ALA A 541 1.88 15.01 31.37
C ALA A 541 3.39 15.28 31.38
N PRO A 542 4.12 14.82 32.41
CA PRO A 542 5.57 14.81 32.38
C PRO A 542 6.04 13.86 31.27
N MET A 543 6.99 14.30 30.46
CA MET A 543 7.62 13.50 29.44
C MET A 543 9.14 13.50 29.62
N LEU A 544 9.68 12.29 29.71
CA LEU A 544 11.09 11.98 29.52
C LEU A 544 11.24 11.10 28.29
N ARG A 545 12.48 10.92 27.86
CA ARG A 545 12.83 9.97 26.81
C ARG A 545 13.76 8.91 27.38
N GLY A 546 13.53 7.66 26.99
CA GLY A 546 14.42 6.58 27.37
C GLY A 546 14.42 5.42 26.39
N VAL A 547 15.53 4.68 26.36
CA VAL A 547 15.70 3.48 25.55
C VAL A 547 15.53 2.26 26.44
N VAL A 548 14.73 1.29 26.01
CA VAL A 548 14.71 -0.02 26.67
C VAL A 548 15.98 -0.78 26.29
N THR A 549 16.93 -0.88 27.22
CA THR A 549 18.23 -1.52 26.99
C THR A 549 18.20 -3.01 27.29
N GLN A 550 17.53 -3.42 28.36
CA GLN A 550 17.44 -4.82 28.77
C GLN A 550 16.03 -5.23 29.17
N ILE A 551 15.74 -6.52 28.95
CA ILE A 551 14.55 -7.21 29.43
C ILE A 551 15.04 -8.45 30.18
N ASN A 552 14.68 -8.57 31.46
CA ASN A 552 15.08 -9.67 32.32
C ASN A 552 16.61 -9.92 32.34
N GLY A 553 17.41 -8.86 32.29
CA GLY A 553 18.88 -8.91 32.29
C GLY A 553 19.52 -9.35 30.97
N ARG A 554 18.73 -9.50 29.90
CA ARG A 554 19.21 -9.77 28.54
C ARG A 554 19.03 -8.53 27.65
N PRO A 555 19.88 -8.31 26.63
CA PRO A 555 19.70 -7.21 25.70
C PRO A 555 18.29 -7.22 25.10
N ALA A 556 17.57 -6.09 25.19
CA ALA A 556 16.15 -6.04 24.83
C ALA A 556 15.91 -6.47 23.38
N ARG A 557 16.81 -6.10 22.46
CA ARG A 557 16.75 -6.48 21.04
C ARG A 557 16.84 -8.00 20.80
N GLU A 558 17.50 -8.75 21.68
CA GLU A 558 17.52 -10.22 21.56
C GLU A 558 16.21 -10.85 22.02
N VAL A 559 15.52 -10.23 22.97
CA VAL A 559 14.28 -10.74 23.54
C VAL A 559 13.08 -10.40 22.65
N GLY A 560 12.96 -9.14 22.23
CA GLY A 560 11.82 -8.65 21.45
C GLY A 560 12.11 -8.40 19.97
N GLY A 561 13.30 -8.73 19.47
CA GLY A 561 13.68 -8.52 18.07
C GLY A 561 13.56 -7.06 17.62
N ASP A 562 12.91 -6.84 16.47
CA ASP A 562 12.66 -5.51 15.90
C ASP A 562 11.33 -4.88 16.37
N HIS A 563 10.82 -5.29 17.53
CA HIS A 563 9.61 -4.69 18.09
C HIS A 563 9.76 -3.17 18.26
N TRP A 564 8.71 -2.41 17.93
CA TRP A 564 8.83 -0.95 17.85
C TRP A 564 9.19 -0.31 19.19
N VAL A 565 8.65 -0.79 20.31
CA VAL A 565 8.99 -0.29 21.66
C VAL A 565 10.48 -0.35 21.96
N LEU A 566 11.22 -1.31 21.39
CA LEU A 566 12.64 -1.50 21.62
C LEU A 566 13.53 -0.76 20.62
N ARG A 567 12.92 -0.11 19.63
CA ARG A 567 13.62 0.65 18.58
C ARG A 567 13.76 2.11 18.99
N GLY A 568 14.94 2.48 19.48
CA GLY A 568 15.31 3.87 19.79
C GLY A 568 14.64 4.41 21.05
N ASP A 569 14.65 5.73 21.20
CA ASP A 569 14.05 6.42 22.35
C ASP A 569 12.53 6.39 22.33
N ARG A 570 11.94 6.18 23.51
CA ARG A 570 10.51 6.19 23.73
C ARG A 570 10.15 7.27 24.74
N GLY A 571 8.97 7.85 24.56
CA GLY A 571 8.37 8.70 25.59
C GLY A 571 8.10 7.86 26.83
N VAL A 572 8.69 8.28 27.94
CA VAL A 572 8.53 7.70 29.27
C VAL A 572 7.89 8.77 30.14
N THR A 573 6.89 8.41 30.93
CA THR A 573 6.26 9.32 31.88
C THR A 573 6.35 8.78 33.30
N PHE A 574 6.04 9.61 34.28
CA PHE A 574 5.76 9.18 35.65
C PHE A 574 4.43 9.75 36.12
N ALA A 575 3.73 8.99 36.96
CA ALA A 575 2.45 9.44 37.51
C ALA A 575 2.17 8.82 38.89
N ASN A 576 1.53 9.60 39.76
CA ASN A 576 1.05 9.12 41.06
C ASN A 576 -0.26 8.33 40.96
N ALA A 577 -1.00 8.46 39.86
CA ALA A 577 -2.27 7.78 39.62
C ALA A 577 -2.37 7.33 38.15
N PRO A 578 -3.08 6.22 37.87
CA PRO A 578 -3.29 5.76 36.51
C PRO A 578 -4.23 6.73 35.77
N ARG A 579 -3.87 7.07 34.53
CA ARG A 579 -4.71 7.87 33.63
C ARG A 579 -5.60 6.98 32.78
N GLU A 580 -5.05 5.85 32.36
CA GLU A 580 -5.71 4.84 31.57
C GLU A 580 -6.30 3.73 32.44
N ARG A 581 -7.17 2.93 31.85
CA ARG A 581 -7.75 1.76 32.50
C ARG A 581 -6.68 0.68 32.69
N LEU A 582 -6.52 0.22 33.92
CA LEU A 582 -5.73 -0.96 34.27
C LEU A 582 -6.41 -2.21 33.70
N THR A 583 -5.65 -3.03 32.99
CA THR A 583 -6.10 -4.32 32.49
C THR A 583 -5.74 -5.45 33.45
N GLU A 584 -4.53 -5.41 34.01
CA GLU A 584 -4.01 -6.41 34.95
C GLU A 584 -3.00 -5.79 35.92
N GLY A 585 -2.82 -6.41 37.10
CA GLY A 585 -1.88 -5.97 38.13
C GLY A 585 -2.41 -4.85 39.03
N GLU A 586 -1.52 -4.28 39.84
CA GLU A 586 -1.85 -3.24 40.82
C GLU A 586 -1.00 -1.99 40.57
N TRP A 587 -1.63 -0.83 40.65
CA TRP A 587 -0.91 0.45 40.59
C TRP A 587 -0.24 0.74 41.93
N TRP A 588 0.94 1.36 41.91
CA TRP A 588 1.64 1.73 43.13
C TRP A 588 0.86 2.77 43.96
N PRO A 589 1.02 2.80 45.29
CA PRO A 589 0.47 3.86 46.14
C PRO A 589 0.98 5.26 45.74
N ARG A 590 0.21 6.32 46.03
CA ARG A 590 0.56 7.71 45.64
C ARG A 590 1.93 8.18 46.17
N ASP A 591 2.30 7.76 47.38
CA ASP A 591 3.57 8.15 48.02
C ASP A 591 4.62 7.02 47.98
N TYR A 592 4.57 6.19 46.93
CA TYR A 592 5.45 5.03 46.82
C TYR A 592 6.92 5.43 46.57
N SER A 593 7.76 5.17 47.56
CA SER A 593 9.21 5.42 47.56
C SER A 593 10.06 4.15 47.47
N GLY A 594 9.44 3.00 47.16
CA GLY A 594 10.12 1.71 47.04
C GLY A 594 10.93 1.54 45.74
N PRO A 595 11.41 0.32 45.45
CA PRO A 595 12.14 0.01 44.23
C PRO A 595 11.38 0.43 42.96
N PRO A 596 12.08 0.80 41.86
CA PRO A 596 11.41 1.23 40.63
C PRO A 596 10.38 0.23 40.12
N GLN A 597 9.17 0.72 39.86
CA GLN A 597 8.07 0.00 39.25
C GLN A 597 7.69 0.64 37.93
N VAL A 598 7.22 -0.18 36.99
CA VAL A 598 6.75 0.27 35.69
C VAL A 598 5.38 -0.34 35.40
N SER A 599 4.47 0.51 34.93
CA SER A 599 3.26 0.10 34.25
C SER A 599 3.54 0.10 32.75
N MET A 600 3.05 -0.89 32.01
CA MET A 600 3.26 -1.00 30.57
C MET A 600 1.95 -1.09 29.78
N GLY A 601 1.95 -0.62 28.53
CA GLY A 601 0.87 -0.89 27.59
C GLY A 601 0.63 -2.39 27.42
N ALA A 602 -0.60 -2.84 27.64
CA ALA A 602 -0.95 -4.27 27.66
C ALA A 602 -0.70 -4.96 26.31
N LYS A 603 -0.98 -4.25 25.21
CA LYS A 603 -0.78 -4.76 23.85
C LYS A 603 0.71 -4.96 23.56
N GLU A 604 1.51 -3.95 23.83
CA GLU A 604 2.96 -3.96 23.62
C GLU A 604 3.65 -5.00 24.50
N ALA A 605 3.19 -5.16 25.75
CA ALA A 605 3.68 -6.19 26.64
C ALA A 605 3.38 -7.59 26.10
N ALA A 606 2.16 -7.83 25.61
CA ALA A 606 1.78 -9.10 25.00
C ALA A 606 2.58 -9.41 23.72
N GLU A 607 2.82 -8.41 22.87
CA GLU A 607 3.64 -8.54 21.66
C GLU A 607 5.11 -8.87 22.00
N LEU A 608 5.62 -8.39 23.13
CA LEU A 608 6.95 -8.70 23.66
C LEU A 608 7.00 -9.97 24.52
N GLY A 609 5.86 -10.60 24.80
CA GLY A 609 5.76 -11.78 25.66
C GLY A 609 6.04 -11.52 27.15
N LEU A 610 5.89 -10.27 27.60
CA LEU A 610 6.15 -9.83 28.98
C LEU A 610 4.98 -10.15 29.91
N LYS A 611 5.30 -10.43 31.17
CA LYS A 611 4.34 -10.74 32.24
C LYS A 611 4.56 -9.83 33.45
N LEU A 612 3.55 -9.77 34.32
CA LEU A 612 3.69 -9.12 35.63
C LEU A 612 4.87 -9.73 36.40
N GLY A 613 5.70 -8.88 37.00
CA GLY A 613 6.91 -9.28 37.71
C GLY A 613 8.19 -9.34 36.86
N ASP A 614 8.10 -9.27 35.52
CA ASP A 614 9.30 -9.13 34.67
C ASP A 614 10.00 -7.80 34.93
N ARG A 615 11.31 -7.74 34.62
CA ARG A 615 12.15 -6.55 34.80
C ARG A 615 12.49 -5.93 33.46
N ILE A 616 12.29 -4.62 33.35
CA ILE A 616 12.69 -3.81 32.20
C ILE A 616 13.72 -2.80 32.66
N THR A 617 14.84 -2.73 31.95
CA THR A 617 15.85 -1.68 32.14
C THR A 617 15.68 -0.62 31.07
N VAL A 618 15.45 0.60 31.52
CA VAL A 618 15.30 1.78 30.66
C VAL A 618 16.47 2.72 30.93
N ASN A 619 17.26 3.03 29.91
CA ASN A 619 18.27 4.07 29.97
C ASN A 619 17.60 5.44 29.77
N ILE A 620 17.71 6.33 30.75
CA ILE A 620 17.18 7.69 30.70
C ILE A 620 18.36 8.63 30.99
N LEU A 621 18.73 9.44 30.00
CA LEU A 621 19.84 10.39 30.08
C LEU A 621 21.16 9.75 30.55
N GLY A 622 21.47 8.54 30.04
CA GLY A 622 22.69 7.81 30.37
C GLY A 622 22.62 7.00 31.67
N ARG A 623 21.51 7.08 32.42
CA ARG A 623 21.30 6.29 33.64
C ARG A 623 20.36 5.11 33.37
N ASP A 624 20.83 3.90 33.65
CA ASP A 624 19.99 2.70 33.60
C ASP A 624 19.09 2.60 34.84
N ILE A 625 17.79 2.51 34.59
CA ILE A 625 16.75 2.35 35.60
C ILE A 625 16.07 1.01 35.35
N THR A 626 16.35 0.05 36.23
CA THR A 626 15.72 -1.27 36.18
C THR A 626 14.45 -1.26 37.02
N ALA A 627 13.30 -1.41 36.37
CA ALA A 627 11.99 -1.39 36.99
C ALA A 627 11.25 -2.72 36.80
N THR A 628 10.48 -3.11 37.82
CA THR A 628 9.63 -4.31 37.78
C THR A 628 8.24 -3.96 37.24
N ILE A 629 7.72 -4.77 36.32
CA ILE A 629 6.38 -4.58 35.76
C ILE A 629 5.34 -4.90 36.84
N SER A 630 4.64 -3.87 37.35
CA SER A 630 3.62 -4.02 38.39
C SER A 630 2.19 -4.05 37.84
N SER A 631 1.96 -3.44 36.68
CA SER A 631 0.63 -3.40 36.05
C SER A 631 0.69 -3.25 34.54
N PHE A 632 -0.41 -3.63 33.89
CA PHE A 632 -0.68 -3.39 32.48
C PHE A 632 -1.87 -2.45 32.31
N ARG A 633 -1.81 -1.60 31.28
CA ARG A 633 -2.85 -0.60 30.98
C ARG A 633 -3.24 -0.59 29.51
N GLU A 634 -4.47 -0.17 29.26
CA GLU A 634 -5.01 0.00 27.91
C GLU A 634 -4.63 1.36 27.33
N VAL A 635 -3.54 1.41 26.56
CA VAL A 635 -3.07 2.64 25.90
C VAL A 635 -3.69 2.74 24.51
N ASN A 636 -4.53 3.74 24.27
CA ASN A 636 -5.20 3.94 22.98
C ASN A 636 -4.67 5.19 22.25
N PHE A 637 -3.79 4.97 21.27
CA PHE A 637 -3.25 6.05 20.44
C PHE A 637 -4.24 6.57 19.37
N SER A 638 -5.40 5.91 19.18
CA SER A 638 -6.35 6.25 18.11
C SER A 638 -7.11 7.54 18.37
N THR A 639 -7.15 8.02 19.61
CA THR A 639 -7.81 9.29 19.98
C THR A 639 -6.91 10.50 19.75
N ALA A 640 -5.64 10.29 19.36
CA ALA A 640 -4.62 11.33 19.31
C ALA A 640 -4.45 12.10 20.63
N GLY A 641 -4.78 11.49 21.78
CA GLY A 641 -4.50 12.05 23.11
C GLY A 641 -3.08 11.72 23.59
N ILE A 642 -2.71 12.24 24.77
CA ILE A 642 -1.46 11.89 25.43
C ILE A 642 -1.51 10.41 25.85
N GLY A 643 -0.55 9.62 25.38
CA GLY A 643 -0.41 8.21 25.75
C GLY A 643 1.05 7.79 25.79
N PHE A 644 1.41 7.03 26.83
CA PHE A 644 2.77 6.52 27.02
C PHE A 644 2.74 5.00 27.08
N VAL A 645 3.74 4.32 26.52
CA VAL A 645 3.89 2.86 26.65
C VAL A 645 4.47 2.48 28.01
N LEU A 646 5.36 3.32 28.55
CA LEU A 646 6.03 3.10 29.83
C LEU A 646 5.70 4.25 30.77
N THR A 647 5.12 3.91 31.92
CA THR A 647 4.89 4.85 33.03
C THR A 647 5.59 4.31 34.26
N LEU A 648 6.49 5.07 34.86
CA LEU A 648 7.18 4.68 36.08
C LEU A 648 6.58 5.36 37.31
N ASN A 649 6.88 4.84 38.49
CA ASN A 649 6.60 5.54 39.73
C ASN A 649 7.52 6.78 39.85
N PRO A 650 7.04 7.92 40.39
CA PRO A 650 7.83 9.16 40.37
C PRO A 650 9.16 9.08 41.12
N ALA A 651 9.24 8.28 42.19
CA ALA A 651 10.49 8.07 42.92
C ALA A 651 11.60 7.45 42.06
N ALA A 652 11.26 6.66 41.04
CA ALA A 652 12.26 6.08 40.13
C ALA A 652 12.96 7.13 39.26
N LEU A 653 12.26 8.22 38.94
CA LEU A 653 12.74 9.30 38.06
C LEU A 653 13.09 10.57 38.83
N ALA A 654 13.18 10.49 40.17
CA ALA A 654 13.55 11.63 41.00
C ALA A 654 14.94 12.18 40.60
N GLY A 655 14.98 13.47 40.26
CA GLY A 655 16.19 14.18 39.87
C GLY A 655 16.56 14.10 38.38
N ALA A 656 15.79 13.38 37.55
CA ALA A 656 15.95 13.47 36.10
C ALA A 656 15.23 14.72 35.57
N PRO A 657 15.88 15.59 34.78
CA PRO A 657 15.20 16.71 34.14
C PRO A 657 14.15 16.17 33.17
N TYR A 658 12.99 16.82 33.14
CA TYR A 658 11.86 16.44 32.29
C TYR A 658 11.17 17.69 31.74
N THR A 659 10.49 17.53 30.62
CA THR A 659 9.60 18.53 30.05
C THR A 659 8.16 18.09 30.26
N GLU A 660 7.24 19.04 30.33
CA GLU A 660 5.80 18.78 30.28
C GLU A 660 5.33 18.80 28.82
N ILE A 661 4.33 17.98 28.54
CA ILE A 661 3.55 18.05 27.30
C ILE A 661 2.10 18.38 27.63
N ALA A 662 1.42 19.10 26.75
CA ALA A 662 0.02 19.42 26.91
C ALA A 662 -0.78 19.17 25.62
N THR A 663 -2.01 18.72 25.74
CA THR A 663 -2.97 18.68 24.63
C THR A 663 -4.12 19.62 24.91
N VAL A 664 -4.43 20.49 23.95
CA VAL A 664 -5.46 21.51 24.07
C VAL A 664 -6.64 21.15 23.17
N TYR A 665 -7.83 21.04 23.75
CA TYR A 665 -9.07 20.73 23.04
C TYR A 665 -9.87 22.02 22.87
N ALA A 666 -9.89 22.53 21.64
CA ALA A 666 -10.53 23.78 21.29
C ALA A 666 -11.14 23.66 19.88
N PRO A 667 -12.18 24.45 19.56
CA PRO A 667 -12.72 24.53 18.21
C PRO A 667 -11.78 25.33 17.30
N ALA A 668 -11.94 25.17 15.98
CA ALA A 668 -11.03 25.72 14.97
C ALA A 668 -10.88 27.26 15.04
N GLU A 669 -11.91 27.96 15.52
CA GLU A 669 -11.93 29.43 15.64
C GLU A 669 -10.97 29.94 16.72
N ALA A 670 -10.71 29.14 17.77
CA ALA A 670 -9.81 29.50 18.86
C ALA A 670 -8.34 29.20 18.54
N GLU A 671 -8.07 28.39 17.52
CA GLU A 671 -6.72 27.88 17.26
C GLU A 671 -5.70 28.98 16.96
N ALA A 672 -6.10 29.99 16.18
CA ALA A 672 -5.21 31.08 15.79
C ALA A 672 -4.79 31.95 16.99
N THR A 673 -5.71 32.15 17.95
CA THR A 673 -5.43 32.91 19.17
C THR A 673 -4.49 32.14 20.08
N ILE A 674 -4.78 30.86 20.36
CA ILE A 674 -3.96 29.98 21.19
C ILE A 674 -2.52 29.93 20.68
N LEU A 675 -2.34 29.72 19.37
CA LEU A 675 -1.01 29.65 18.76
C LEU A 675 -0.22 30.96 18.93
N ARG A 676 -0.86 32.10 18.65
CA ARG A 676 -0.20 33.42 18.69
C ARG A 676 0.18 33.82 20.11
N GLU A 677 -0.72 33.58 21.06
CA GLU A 677 -0.52 33.91 22.47
C GLU A 677 0.53 33.02 23.13
N THR A 678 0.50 31.71 22.84
CA THR A 678 1.49 30.75 23.33
C THR A 678 2.88 31.08 22.80
N ALA A 679 3.01 31.34 21.50
CA ALA A 679 4.31 31.61 20.88
C ALA A 679 4.94 32.93 21.37
N ARG A 680 4.12 33.95 21.69
CA ARG A 680 4.59 35.24 22.25
C ARG A 680 5.10 35.09 23.68
N ALA A 681 4.35 34.39 24.54
CA ALA A 681 4.67 34.27 25.96
C ALA A 681 5.72 33.20 26.25
N PHE A 682 5.77 32.14 25.42
CA PHE A 682 6.65 30.99 25.59
C PHE A 682 7.39 30.64 24.29
N PRO A 683 8.43 31.41 23.90
CA PRO A 683 9.10 31.22 22.61
C PRO A 683 9.82 29.87 22.44
N ASN A 684 10.16 29.20 23.54
CA ASN A 684 10.76 27.85 23.52
C ASN A 684 9.73 26.73 23.38
N VAL A 685 8.44 27.02 23.58
CA VAL A 685 7.36 26.03 23.58
C VAL A 685 6.82 25.85 22.18
N THR A 686 6.72 24.59 21.74
CA THR A 686 6.30 24.25 20.37
C THR A 686 4.86 23.76 20.36
N ALA A 687 3.97 24.46 19.64
CA ALA A 687 2.57 24.08 19.45
C ALA A 687 2.33 23.45 18.07
N ILE A 688 2.06 22.14 18.04
CA ILE A 688 1.83 21.34 16.83
C ILE A 688 0.33 21.19 16.61
N ARG A 689 -0.17 21.68 15.47
CA ARG A 689 -1.58 21.50 15.07
C ARG A 689 -1.85 20.07 14.62
N VAL A 690 -2.85 19.43 15.23
CA VAL A 690 -3.23 18.06 14.85
C VAL A 690 -3.96 18.03 13.51
N SER A 691 -4.72 19.08 13.18
CA SER A 691 -5.43 19.23 11.91
C SER A 691 -4.48 19.16 10.69
N ASP A 692 -3.30 19.77 10.79
CA ASP A 692 -2.27 19.71 9.74
C ASP A 692 -1.75 18.29 9.52
N ALA A 693 -1.52 17.54 10.61
CA ALA A 693 -1.09 16.15 10.54
C ALA A 693 -2.16 15.24 9.93
N ILE A 694 -3.43 15.45 10.30
CA ILE A 694 -4.59 14.73 9.74
C ILE A 694 -4.73 15.02 8.23
N ALA A 695 -4.59 16.29 7.81
CA ALA A 695 -4.70 16.68 6.41
C ALA A 695 -3.64 15.99 5.55
N ARG A 696 -2.38 16.01 5.99
CA ARG A 696 -1.26 15.34 5.30
C ARG A 696 -1.45 13.83 5.23
N LEU A 697 -1.91 13.20 6.31
CA LEU A 697 -2.23 11.77 6.32
C LEU A 697 -3.36 11.44 5.33
N THR A 698 -4.41 12.26 5.30
CA THR A 698 -5.56 12.11 4.39
C THR A 698 -5.12 12.21 2.93
N GLU A 699 -4.23 13.14 2.61
CA GLU A 699 -3.69 13.32 1.27
C GLU A 699 -2.87 12.10 0.83
N ALA A 700 -1.97 11.60 1.69
CA ALA A 700 -1.20 10.40 1.42
C ALA A 700 -2.08 9.17 1.17
N LEU A 701 -3.09 8.97 2.02
CA LEU A 701 -4.03 7.84 1.87
C LEU A 701 -4.90 7.97 0.63
N THR A 702 -5.29 9.20 0.26
CA THR A 702 -5.99 9.47 -1.00
C THR A 702 -5.11 9.12 -2.21
N GLY A 703 -3.81 9.43 -2.14
CA GLY A 703 -2.84 9.02 -3.15
C GLY A 703 -2.77 7.49 -3.32
N ILE A 704 -2.69 6.76 -2.20
CA ILE A 704 -2.70 5.28 -2.21
C ILE A 704 -4.02 4.76 -2.80
N ALA A 705 -5.17 5.28 -2.35
CA ALA A 705 -6.48 4.87 -2.84
C ALA A 705 -6.60 5.07 -4.36
N ARG A 706 -6.13 6.20 -4.90
CA ARG A 706 -6.09 6.46 -6.34
C ARG A 706 -5.20 5.46 -7.09
N ALA A 707 -4.00 5.20 -6.59
CA ALA A 707 -3.10 4.22 -7.20
C ALA A 707 -3.72 2.82 -7.25
N VAL A 708 -4.37 2.42 -6.15
CA VAL A 708 -5.08 1.13 -6.04
C VAL A 708 -6.30 1.09 -6.96
N ALA A 709 -7.05 2.18 -7.08
CA ALA A 709 -8.17 2.29 -8.01
C ALA A 709 -7.72 2.13 -9.47
N VAL A 710 -6.58 2.71 -9.85
CA VAL A 710 -5.98 2.53 -11.18
C VAL A 710 -5.64 1.05 -11.41
N ALA A 711 -5.00 0.36 -10.46
CA ALA A 711 -4.70 -1.06 -10.58
C ALA A 711 -5.97 -1.94 -10.70
N ALA A 712 -7.01 -1.62 -9.92
CA ALA A 712 -8.30 -2.31 -10.00
C ALA A 712 -9.02 -2.05 -11.32
N SER A 713 -8.89 -0.86 -11.91
CA SER A 713 -9.44 -0.53 -13.22
C SER A 713 -8.87 -1.44 -14.32
N VAL A 714 -7.58 -1.81 -14.23
CA VAL A 714 -6.95 -2.76 -15.16
C VAL A 714 -7.55 -4.16 -15.02
N THR A 715 -7.86 -4.58 -13.80
CA THR A 715 -8.56 -5.85 -13.54
C THR A 715 -9.98 -5.81 -14.11
N LEU A 716 -10.70 -4.70 -13.95
CA LEU A 716 -12.02 -4.50 -14.54
C LEU A 716 -11.96 -4.53 -16.08
N LEU A 717 -10.99 -3.84 -16.68
CA LEU A 717 -10.75 -3.84 -18.12
C LEU A 717 -10.49 -5.26 -18.63
N THR A 718 -9.69 -6.04 -17.90
CA THR A 718 -9.46 -7.47 -18.21
C THR A 718 -10.77 -8.25 -18.14
N GLY A 719 -11.57 -8.06 -17.09
CA GLY A 719 -12.91 -8.67 -16.96
C GLY A 719 -13.87 -8.28 -18.09
N LEU A 720 -13.81 -7.03 -18.57
CA LEU A 720 -14.57 -6.54 -19.71
C LEU A 720 -14.11 -7.20 -21.02
N VAL A 721 -12.80 -7.37 -21.23
CA VAL A 721 -12.26 -8.11 -22.39
C VAL A 721 -12.74 -9.57 -22.37
N VAL A 722 -12.77 -10.21 -21.19
CA VAL A 722 -13.33 -11.56 -21.05
C VAL A 722 -14.83 -11.58 -21.38
N LEU A 723 -15.59 -10.60 -20.90
CA LEU A 723 -17.01 -10.46 -21.24
C LEU A 723 -17.21 -10.30 -22.75
N ILE A 724 -16.45 -9.42 -23.38
CA ILE A 724 -16.46 -9.22 -24.84
C ILE A 724 -16.14 -10.52 -25.55
N GLY A 725 -15.14 -11.26 -25.08
CA GLY A 725 -14.72 -12.48 -25.73
C GLY A 725 -15.68 -13.65 -25.57
N THR A 726 -16.29 -13.78 -24.40
CA THR A 726 -17.35 -14.76 -24.15
C THR A 726 -18.59 -14.43 -24.98
N ALA A 727 -19.01 -13.15 -25.02
CA ALA A 727 -20.12 -12.69 -25.86
C ALA A 727 -19.85 -12.91 -27.35
N ALA A 728 -18.66 -12.59 -27.85
CA ALA A 728 -18.26 -12.81 -29.23
C ALA A 728 -18.23 -14.31 -29.59
N SER A 729 -17.78 -15.17 -28.68
CA SER A 729 -17.78 -16.62 -28.90
C SER A 729 -19.20 -17.21 -29.02
N GLY A 730 -20.18 -16.57 -28.39
CA GLY A 730 -21.60 -16.92 -28.45
C GLY A 730 -22.35 -16.34 -29.65
N GLU A 731 -21.74 -15.46 -30.45
CA GLU A 731 -22.44 -14.71 -31.52
C GLU A 731 -23.14 -15.62 -32.54
N ALA A 732 -22.48 -16.70 -32.98
CA ALA A 732 -23.06 -17.67 -33.92
C ALA A 732 -24.25 -18.44 -33.33
N ALA A 733 -24.22 -18.73 -32.03
CA ALA A 733 -25.33 -19.37 -31.32
C ALA A 733 -26.50 -18.40 -31.16
N ARG A 734 -26.22 -17.14 -30.80
CA ARG A 734 -27.22 -16.07 -30.69
C ARG A 734 -27.85 -15.72 -32.03
N ALA A 735 -27.09 -15.77 -33.13
CA ALA A 735 -27.61 -15.56 -34.48
C ALA A 735 -28.59 -16.67 -34.88
N ARG A 736 -28.29 -17.93 -34.56
CA ARG A 736 -29.22 -19.05 -34.74
C ARG A 736 -30.46 -18.92 -33.86
N GLU A 737 -30.29 -18.58 -32.58
CA GLU A 737 -31.40 -18.35 -31.64
C GLU A 737 -32.31 -17.22 -32.11
N ALA A 738 -31.74 -16.08 -32.51
CA ALA A 738 -32.48 -14.94 -33.04
C ALA A 738 -33.14 -15.24 -34.40
N ALA A 739 -32.54 -16.10 -35.24
CA ALA A 739 -33.16 -16.55 -36.48
C ALA A 739 -34.37 -17.45 -36.20
N LEU A 740 -34.23 -18.44 -35.30
CA LEU A 740 -35.30 -19.35 -34.89
C LEU A 740 -36.47 -18.60 -34.24
N LEU A 741 -36.20 -17.67 -33.32
CA LEU A 741 -37.25 -16.87 -32.68
C LEU A 741 -37.99 -15.99 -33.69
N ARG A 742 -37.27 -15.37 -34.64
CA ARG A 742 -37.90 -14.55 -35.69
C ARG A 742 -38.72 -15.37 -36.69
N THR A 743 -38.29 -16.59 -37.03
CA THR A 743 -39.12 -17.50 -37.86
C THR A 743 -40.38 -17.95 -37.15
N LEU A 744 -40.37 -18.00 -35.81
CA LEU A 744 -41.55 -18.30 -34.98
C LEU A 744 -42.41 -17.05 -34.68
N GLY A 745 -42.09 -15.89 -35.26
CA GLY A 745 -42.89 -14.67 -35.13
C GLY A 745 -42.42 -13.64 -34.10
N ALA A 746 -41.26 -13.83 -33.44
CA ALA A 746 -40.74 -12.84 -32.49
C ALA A 746 -40.29 -11.55 -33.18
N THR A 747 -40.68 -10.39 -32.65
CA THR A 747 -40.22 -9.07 -33.15
C THR A 747 -38.77 -8.79 -32.76
N ARG A 748 -38.10 -7.88 -33.48
CA ARG A 748 -36.72 -7.46 -33.17
C ARG A 748 -36.59 -6.92 -31.74
N GLY A 749 -37.58 -6.14 -31.28
CA GLY A 749 -37.61 -5.59 -29.93
C GLY A 749 -37.73 -6.67 -28.85
N MET A 750 -38.55 -7.70 -29.09
CA MET A 750 -38.67 -8.83 -28.15
C MET A 750 -37.35 -9.61 -28.00
N VAL A 751 -36.64 -9.86 -29.10
CA VAL A 751 -35.35 -10.57 -29.07
C VAL A 751 -34.29 -9.72 -28.36
N LEU A 752 -34.24 -8.42 -28.64
CA LEU A 752 -33.33 -7.49 -27.95
C LEU A 752 -33.63 -7.45 -26.45
N TRP A 753 -34.91 -7.37 -26.05
CA TRP A 753 -35.30 -7.38 -24.64
C TRP A 753 -34.92 -8.68 -23.94
N SER A 754 -35.02 -9.81 -24.62
CA SER A 754 -34.59 -11.10 -24.07
C SER A 754 -33.07 -11.11 -23.77
N PHE A 755 -32.25 -10.61 -24.71
CA PHE A 755 -30.80 -10.50 -24.50
C PHE A 755 -30.42 -9.48 -23.43
N ALA A 756 -31.11 -8.34 -23.36
CA ALA A 756 -30.90 -7.34 -22.32
C ALA A 756 -31.30 -7.90 -20.94
N MET A 757 -32.45 -8.57 -20.82
CA MET A 757 -32.90 -9.20 -19.57
C MET A 757 -31.94 -10.30 -19.11
N ARG A 758 -31.44 -11.13 -20.04
CA ARG A 758 -30.40 -12.12 -19.74
C ARG A 758 -29.13 -11.45 -19.18
N SER A 759 -28.69 -10.37 -19.80
CA SER A 759 -27.50 -9.61 -19.39
C SER A 759 -27.70 -8.90 -18.04
N LEU A 760 -28.90 -8.35 -17.81
CA LEU A 760 -29.31 -7.74 -16.55
C LEU A 760 -29.26 -8.74 -15.40
N LEU A 761 -29.86 -9.93 -15.57
CA LEU A 761 -29.90 -10.96 -14.52
C LEU A 761 -28.50 -11.48 -14.19
N MET A 762 -27.63 -11.69 -15.19
CA MET A 762 -26.25 -12.12 -14.98
C MET A 762 -25.42 -11.02 -14.30
N GLY A 763 -25.55 -9.77 -14.76
CA GLY A 763 -24.85 -8.62 -14.19
C GLY A 763 -25.29 -8.31 -12.76
N ALA A 764 -26.59 -8.38 -12.47
CA ALA A 764 -27.13 -8.17 -11.13
C ALA A 764 -26.68 -9.26 -10.14
N ALA A 765 -26.68 -10.52 -10.57
CA ALA A 765 -26.18 -11.63 -9.74
C ALA A 765 -24.68 -11.51 -9.47
N ALA A 766 -23.89 -11.15 -10.50
CA ALA A 766 -22.46 -10.91 -10.35
C ALA A 766 -22.18 -9.72 -9.43
N GLY A 767 -22.89 -8.60 -9.62
CA GLY A 767 -22.76 -7.39 -8.81
C GLY A 767 -23.14 -7.59 -7.35
N ALA A 768 -24.26 -8.27 -7.06
CA ALA A 768 -24.70 -8.54 -5.70
C ALA A 768 -23.68 -9.39 -4.91
N ILE A 769 -23.17 -10.45 -5.54
CA ILE A 769 -22.12 -11.28 -4.93
C ILE A 769 -20.79 -10.55 -4.87
N ALA A 770 -20.50 -9.68 -5.85
CA ALA A 770 -19.32 -8.84 -5.82
C ALA A 770 -19.31 -7.90 -4.61
N VAL A 771 -20.45 -7.28 -4.27
CA VAL A 771 -20.59 -6.48 -3.05
C VAL A 771 -20.40 -7.33 -1.80
N ALA A 772 -20.99 -8.52 -1.72
CA ALA A 772 -20.83 -9.40 -0.56
C ALA A 772 -19.36 -9.84 -0.36
N LEU A 773 -18.70 -10.27 -1.44
CA LEU A 773 -17.28 -10.64 -1.40
C LEU A 773 -16.38 -9.43 -1.14
N GLY A 774 -16.70 -8.27 -1.71
CA GLY A 774 -15.98 -7.02 -1.49
C GLY A 774 -16.09 -6.54 -0.05
N ALA A 775 -17.29 -6.56 0.53
CA ALA A 775 -17.55 -6.27 1.93
C ALA A 775 -16.82 -7.24 2.87
N LEU A 776 -16.86 -8.54 2.57
CA LEU A 776 -16.12 -9.55 3.34
C LEU A 776 -14.60 -9.33 3.27
N SER A 777 -14.09 -9.03 2.07
CA SER A 777 -12.67 -8.77 1.86
C SER A 777 -12.22 -7.49 2.57
N ALA A 778 -13.04 -6.42 2.51
CA ALA A 778 -12.79 -5.17 3.20
C ALA A 778 -12.84 -5.35 4.71
N TRP A 779 -13.83 -6.08 5.24
CA TRP A 779 -13.90 -6.44 6.65
C TRP A 779 -12.67 -7.22 7.10
N ALA A 780 -12.26 -8.24 6.34
CA ALA A 780 -11.08 -9.04 6.68
C ALA A 780 -9.81 -8.20 6.64
N ALA A 781 -9.63 -7.35 5.62
CA ALA A 781 -8.49 -6.44 5.53
C ALA A 781 -8.48 -5.44 6.69
N LEU A 782 -9.62 -4.78 6.96
CA LEU A 782 -9.73 -3.79 8.02
C LEU A 782 -9.52 -4.42 9.41
N ARG A 783 -10.07 -5.61 9.67
CA ARG A 783 -9.97 -6.27 10.98
C ARG A 783 -8.63 -6.95 11.24
N PHE A 784 -8.11 -7.70 10.27
CA PHE A 784 -6.90 -8.54 10.46
C PHE A 784 -5.61 -7.87 10.01
N VAL A 785 -5.68 -6.90 9.10
CA VAL A 785 -4.48 -6.21 8.58
C VAL A 785 -4.37 -4.80 9.13
N MET A 786 -5.48 -4.07 9.22
CA MET A 786 -5.48 -2.68 9.69
C MET A 786 -5.95 -2.51 11.14
N GLU A 787 -6.45 -3.58 11.78
CA GLU A 787 -7.01 -3.58 13.14
C GLU A 787 -8.09 -2.50 13.40
N MET A 788 -8.79 -2.08 12.35
CA MET A 788 -9.85 -1.08 12.41
C MET A 788 -11.24 -1.72 12.47
N GLY A 789 -12.20 -0.94 13.00
CA GLY A 789 -13.62 -1.24 12.89
C GLY A 789 -14.09 -1.23 11.43
N TYR A 790 -15.13 -2.00 11.14
CA TYR A 790 -15.75 -2.05 9.81
C TYR A 790 -17.20 -1.60 9.88
N SER A 791 -17.54 -0.67 9.02
CA SER A 791 -18.91 -0.23 8.74
C SER A 791 -19.23 -0.43 7.27
N PHE A 792 -20.42 -0.97 6.97
CA PHE A 792 -20.83 -1.18 5.58
C PHE A 792 -21.19 0.16 4.92
N ALA A 793 -20.54 0.51 3.81
CA ALA A 793 -20.79 1.73 3.06
C ALA A 793 -21.73 1.45 1.87
N PRO A 794 -23.00 1.91 1.89
CA PRO A 794 -23.97 1.58 0.85
C PRO A 794 -23.70 2.27 -0.49
N ALA A 795 -23.15 3.48 -0.49
CA ALA A 795 -22.89 4.25 -1.71
C ALA A 795 -21.91 3.55 -2.68
N PRO A 796 -20.69 3.14 -2.27
CA PRO A 796 -19.78 2.41 -3.16
C PRO A 796 -20.33 1.04 -3.55
N ALA A 797 -21.08 0.37 -2.67
CA ALA A 797 -21.73 -0.90 -2.98
C ALA A 797 -22.75 -0.76 -4.14
N LEU A 798 -23.63 0.24 -4.06
CA LEU A 798 -24.61 0.53 -5.11
C LEU A 798 -23.93 0.92 -6.43
N ALA A 799 -22.88 1.74 -6.37
CA ALA A 799 -22.11 2.13 -7.56
C ALA A 799 -21.52 0.92 -8.30
N VAL A 800 -20.96 -0.06 -7.57
CA VAL A 800 -20.41 -1.27 -8.16
C VAL A 800 -21.50 -2.16 -8.79
N VAL A 801 -22.65 -2.33 -8.13
CA VAL A 801 -23.77 -3.10 -8.69
C VAL A 801 -24.30 -2.44 -9.96
N CYS A 802 -24.61 -1.15 -9.90
CA CYS A 802 -25.13 -0.39 -11.03
C CYS A 802 -24.13 -0.35 -12.19
N GLY A 803 -22.84 -0.12 -11.90
CA GLY A 803 -21.77 -0.14 -12.90
C GLY A 803 -21.61 -1.51 -13.55
N GLY A 804 -21.58 -2.59 -12.76
CA GLY A 804 -21.50 -3.96 -13.26
C GLY A 804 -22.69 -4.35 -14.14
N VAL A 805 -23.90 -3.99 -13.72
CA VAL A 805 -25.13 -4.16 -14.51
C VAL A 805 -25.04 -3.38 -15.82
N ALA A 806 -24.68 -2.10 -15.76
CA ALA A 806 -24.60 -1.23 -16.94
C ALA A 806 -23.61 -1.79 -17.96
N VAL A 807 -22.39 -2.14 -17.53
CA VAL A 807 -21.36 -2.72 -18.40
C VAL A 807 -21.85 -4.03 -19.04
N THR A 808 -22.50 -4.90 -18.27
CA THR A 808 -22.99 -6.19 -18.76
C THR A 808 -24.11 -6.01 -19.79
N VAL A 809 -25.06 -5.11 -19.52
CA VAL A 809 -26.18 -4.82 -20.41
C VAL A 809 -25.70 -4.13 -21.69
N LEU A 810 -24.81 -3.14 -21.60
CA LEU A 810 -24.26 -2.44 -22.75
C LEU A 810 -23.47 -3.38 -23.66
N ALA A 811 -22.61 -4.23 -23.08
CA ALA A 811 -21.89 -5.25 -23.85
C ALA A 811 -22.88 -6.25 -24.49
N GLY A 812 -23.85 -6.76 -23.72
CA GLY A 812 -24.87 -7.68 -24.22
C GLY A 812 -25.70 -7.11 -25.38
N ALA A 813 -26.05 -5.82 -25.31
CA ALA A 813 -26.77 -5.11 -26.36
C ALA A 813 -25.89 -4.88 -27.61
N ALA A 814 -24.66 -4.42 -27.44
CA ALA A 814 -23.73 -4.18 -28.56
C ALA A 814 -23.49 -5.45 -29.39
N PHE A 815 -23.28 -6.60 -28.73
CA PHE A 815 -23.09 -7.88 -29.42
C PHE A 815 -24.39 -8.53 -29.93
N ALA A 816 -25.56 -8.02 -29.56
CA ALA A 816 -26.83 -8.47 -30.11
C ALA A 816 -27.15 -7.85 -31.48
N LEU A 817 -26.61 -6.66 -31.79
CA LEU A 817 -26.97 -5.89 -33.00
C LEU A 817 -26.60 -6.62 -34.31
N ARG A 818 -25.42 -7.23 -34.37
CA ARG A 818 -24.96 -7.98 -35.57
C ARG A 818 -25.79 -9.24 -35.83
N PRO A 819 -26.04 -10.14 -34.86
CA PRO A 819 -26.98 -11.26 -34.99
C PRO A 819 -28.38 -10.85 -35.47
N LEU A 820 -28.89 -9.71 -34.98
CA LEU A 820 -30.21 -9.19 -35.35
C LEU A 820 -30.27 -8.68 -36.80
N ALA A 821 -29.15 -8.18 -37.35
CA ALA A 821 -29.05 -7.69 -38.72
C ALA A 821 -29.03 -8.82 -39.77
N LEU A 822 -28.68 -10.06 -39.39
CA LEU A 822 -28.64 -11.19 -40.32
C LEU A 822 -30.06 -11.63 -40.74
N ARG A 823 -30.23 -11.98 -42.02
CA ARG A 823 -31.50 -12.54 -42.53
C ARG A 823 -31.67 -13.99 -42.05
N PRO A 824 -32.80 -14.38 -41.43
CA PRO A 824 -33.01 -15.74 -40.90
C PRO A 824 -32.75 -16.85 -41.91
N ALA A 825 -33.17 -16.64 -43.17
CA ALA A 825 -32.98 -17.60 -44.26
C ALA A 825 -31.51 -17.92 -44.58
N ARG A 826 -30.57 -16.99 -44.38
CA ARG A 826 -29.14 -17.24 -44.59
C ARG A 826 -28.53 -18.06 -43.45
N VAL A 827 -28.98 -17.82 -42.22
CA VAL A 827 -28.45 -18.50 -41.02
C VAL A 827 -28.95 -19.94 -40.95
N LEU A 828 -30.19 -20.21 -41.34
CA LEU A 828 -30.80 -21.55 -41.28
C LEU A 828 -30.41 -22.45 -42.46
N ARG A 829 -29.87 -21.91 -43.55
CA ARG A 829 -29.41 -22.67 -44.73
C ARG A 829 -27.91 -23.01 -44.72
N ALA A 830 -27.15 -22.47 -43.76
CA ALA A 830 -25.72 -22.78 -43.65
C ALA A 830 -25.53 -24.21 -43.10
N PRO A 831 -24.72 -25.08 -43.75
CA PRO A 831 -24.44 -26.42 -43.24
C PRO A 831 -23.65 -26.38 -41.92
N GLU A 832 -23.81 -27.41 -41.09
CA GLU A 832 -23.27 -27.53 -39.71
C GLU A 832 -21.75 -27.49 -39.59
#